data_AF-A0A3D4B4I1-F1
#
_entry.id   AF-A0A3D4B4I1-F1
#
_cell.length_a   1.000
_cell.length_b   1.000
_cell.length_c   1.000
_cell.angle_alpha   90.00
_cell.angle_beta   90.00
_cell.angle_gamma   90.00
#
_symmetry.space_group_name_H-M   'P 1'
#
loop_
_entity.id
_entity.type
_entity.pdbx_description
1 polymer ?
#
loop_
_entity_poly.entity_id
_entity_poly.type
_entity_poly.pdbx_seq_one_letter_code
_entity_poly.pdbx_strand_id
1 'polypeptide(L)'
;MVGQDNTLSLKVSDRQANGAISIKTDQIYRIILRNQEGRANIDPPQYRITVLPDRMPDVRIVSPGKDSYLTENMLVSLLISATDDFGISSMNLVYQKTPDGEIQRKALPADKKVTTLTVHYVWDVSNLGLIPEDVMSYYVELFDNDTVSGPKRVVSQTFTLRFPSISEIYDQLNSTQDQQVADIEDMLKNQEEAQKRLEELNRDLEQKQRQEELTGEKEALSWEQKKDLESLMDTQEKMADDLMKAADAMEQAMEQLEQQDMQSMELIEKMNQLRQLFQEIATPELLKAMQELKQAMNELDNRMIKESLENYEMEQEAFMKRLERTLAMLKRMRTEQQMMAAVRKSEDLLERQEELQYATQNQKQDPAQGTRESLAGKQQNLKQDTESLQQDLEKLAQSMEEHENMPTDDIRNAAESMEQRNLPQQMERISQQMMNGQMSQASQGQQQAAQQLSNLSQQLRQAQEQMQNEQMQEVAAEIRRAMHQLVELSQNQESLNGRTNQPAGRDSRMQDLSEDQQSLMKGASQVADQLVSTSQKSFFISPEIGQALGETLNRMQSAGNDLAERNRGTASQQQMEAMEALNQTVLSLQQAMNNMNASGSASGMMEMMQQLQSMAQQQAGLNEQMNQMMSEGQGQGGQSREKMSLEQRAKMARLAAKQEALRKSLEQLQREQNQHGQLLGRLDEVEREMEETIKALQQNQVNPQLMERQQRILSRLLDASRSMRERDRNNKRKAMPGENLTGRPSPGPLPGELMEFDRTLRDDILRSVRDGTYPQEYEELIRAYFRALSDAPREN
;
A
#
# COMPACT_ATOMS: atom_id res chain seq x y z
N MET A 1 -19.36 62.01 -18.59
CA MET A 1 -19.51 63.47 -18.53
C MET A 1 -20.64 63.77 -17.56
N VAL A 2 -20.32 64.34 -16.39
CA VAL A 2 -21.34 64.89 -15.48
C VAL A 2 -21.61 66.32 -15.98
N GLY A 3 -22.72 66.50 -16.70
CA GLY A 3 -23.20 67.80 -17.12
C GLY A 3 -23.86 68.52 -15.95
N GLN A 4 -23.82 69.86 -15.98
CA GLN A 4 -24.24 70.79 -14.93
C GLN A 4 -25.71 70.72 -14.45
N ASP A 5 -26.52 69.77 -14.91
CA ASP A 5 -27.85 69.51 -14.38
C ASP A 5 -28.01 68.01 -14.08
N ASN A 6 -27.97 67.67 -12.79
CA ASN A 6 -28.03 66.31 -12.24
C ASN A 6 -29.45 65.68 -12.33
N THR A 7 -30.16 65.93 -13.43
CA THR A 7 -31.56 65.53 -13.65
C THR A 7 -31.70 64.55 -14.80
N LEU A 8 -32.22 63.36 -14.51
CA LEU A 8 -32.60 62.35 -15.51
C LEU A 8 -34.09 62.49 -15.86
N SER A 9 -34.39 62.78 -17.12
CA SER A 9 -35.78 62.75 -17.62
C SER A 9 -36.26 61.30 -17.74
N LEU A 10 -37.28 60.94 -16.97
CA LEU A 10 -37.92 59.63 -17.04
C LEU A 10 -38.93 59.58 -18.19
N LYS A 11 -39.02 58.45 -18.88
CA LYS A 11 -40.09 58.19 -19.85
C LYS A 11 -41.37 57.87 -19.09
N VAL A 12 -42.37 58.73 -19.22
CA VAL A 12 -43.66 58.57 -18.55
C VAL A 12 -44.67 57.93 -19.49
N SER A 13 -45.34 56.88 -19.03
CA SER A 13 -46.49 56.25 -19.69
C SER A 13 -47.58 56.05 -18.65
N ASP A 14 -48.72 56.71 -18.84
CA ASP A 14 -49.85 56.74 -17.90
C ASP A 14 -49.43 57.03 -16.45
N ARG A 15 -49.38 56.00 -15.61
CA ARG A 15 -49.07 56.08 -14.17
C ARG A 15 -47.67 55.57 -13.82
N GLN A 16 -46.82 55.28 -14.81
CA GLN A 16 -45.47 54.75 -14.62
C GLN A 16 -44.43 55.66 -15.27
N ALA A 17 -43.27 55.80 -14.61
CA ALA A 17 -42.12 56.54 -15.13
C ALA A 17 -40.88 55.64 -15.05
N ASN A 18 -40.18 55.48 -16.17
CA ASN A 18 -39.01 54.58 -16.27
C ASN A 18 -37.76 55.34 -16.71
N GLY A 19 -36.62 55.01 -16.12
CA GLY A 19 -35.31 55.53 -16.50
C GLY A 19 -34.20 54.68 -15.88
N ALA A 20 -32.97 54.83 -16.39
CA ALA A 20 -31.80 54.12 -15.91
C ALA A 20 -30.67 55.11 -15.61
N ILE A 21 -29.99 54.89 -14.49
CA ILE A 21 -28.83 55.68 -14.06
C ILE A 21 -27.76 54.73 -13.51
N SER A 22 -26.49 55.00 -13.83
CA SER A 22 -25.36 54.28 -13.23
C SER A 22 -24.84 55.06 -12.03
N ILE A 23 -24.69 54.38 -10.90
CA ILE A 23 -24.36 55.00 -9.61
C ILE A 23 -22.99 54.51 -9.18
N LYS A 24 -22.06 55.43 -8.93
CA LYS A 24 -20.65 55.13 -8.58
C LYS A 24 -20.27 55.56 -7.17
N THR A 25 -21.09 56.40 -6.54
CA THR A 25 -20.88 56.94 -5.19
C THR A 25 -22.23 57.05 -4.51
N ASP A 26 -22.22 57.15 -3.18
CA ASP A 26 -23.41 57.52 -2.42
C ASP A 26 -24.04 58.80 -2.98
N GLN A 27 -25.34 58.77 -3.19
CA GLN A 27 -26.09 59.87 -3.79
C GLN A 27 -27.45 60.02 -3.13
N ILE A 28 -28.01 61.22 -3.24
CA ILE A 28 -29.37 61.51 -2.83
C ILE A 28 -30.12 61.93 -4.07
N TYR A 29 -31.28 61.33 -4.31
CA TYR A 29 -32.16 61.72 -5.41
C TYR A 29 -33.54 62.11 -4.90
N ARG A 30 -34.24 62.90 -5.72
CA ARG A 30 -35.63 63.31 -5.50
C ARG A 30 -36.37 63.19 -6.82
N ILE A 31 -37.62 62.78 -6.76
CA ILE A 31 -38.47 62.69 -7.94
C ILE A 31 -39.28 63.98 -8.04
N ILE A 32 -39.00 64.76 -9.09
CA ILE A 32 -39.73 66.00 -9.39
C ILE A 32 -40.78 65.71 -10.45
N LEU A 33 -42.05 65.76 -10.06
CA LEU A 33 -43.17 65.62 -10.98
C LEU A 33 -43.65 67.00 -11.39
N ARG A 34 -43.77 67.24 -12.70
CA ARG A 34 -44.35 68.48 -13.24
C ARG A 34 -45.72 68.18 -13.84
N ASN A 35 -46.72 68.99 -13.49
CA ASN A 35 -48.03 68.93 -14.14
C ASN A 35 -47.99 69.57 -15.55
N GLN A 36 -49.10 69.54 -16.29
CA GLN A 36 -49.19 70.12 -17.64
C GLN A 36 -48.93 71.64 -17.69
N GLU A 37 -49.07 72.33 -16.56
CA GLU A 37 -48.77 73.77 -16.40
C GLU A 37 -47.31 74.02 -15.99
N GLY A 38 -46.47 72.99 -15.94
CA GLY A 38 -45.06 73.08 -15.57
C GLY A 38 -44.76 73.20 -14.07
N ARG A 39 -45.79 73.16 -13.21
CA ARG A 39 -45.67 73.27 -11.75
C ARG A 39 -45.16 71.97 -11.15
N ALA A 40 -44.10 72.05 -10.35
CA ALA A 40 -43.51 70.92 -9.65
C ALA A 40 -44.27 70.55 -8.37
N ASN A 41 -44.15 69.30 -7.91
CA ASN A 41 -44.64 68.91 -6.59
C ASN A 41 -43.91 69.66 -5.46
N ILE A 42 -44.67 70.04 -4.43
CA ILE A 42 -44.16 70.75 -3.25
C ILE A 42 -43.47 69.74 -2.33
N ASP A 43 -42.24 70.05 -1.93
CA ASP A 43 -41.41 69.25 -1.01
C ASP A 43 -41.24 67.77 -1.42
N PRO A 44 -40.54 67.48 -2.54
CA PRO A 44 -40.34 66.11 -2.99
C PRO A 44 -39.52 65.29 -1.97
N PRO A 45 -39.95 64.08 -1.60
CA PRO A 45 -39.21 63.23 -0.67
C PRO A 45 -37.80 62.94 -1.21
N GLN A 46 -36.82 63.02 -0.31
CA GLN A 46 -35.43 62.68 -0.60
C GLN A 46 -35.21 61.20 -0.33
N TYR A 47 -34.62 60.52 -1.31
CA TYR A 47 -34.22 59.14 -1.21
C TYR A 47 -32.70 59.07 -1.24
N ARG A 48 -32.13 58.30 -0.31
CA ARG A 48 -30.69 58.03 -0.28
C ARG A 48 -30.41 56.74 -1.02
N ILE A 49 -29.36 56.76 -1.84
CA ILE A 49 -28.74 55.59 -2.45
C ILE A 49 -27.37 55.45 -1.83
N THR A 50 -27.13 54.30 -1.20
CA THR A 50 -25.82 53.91 -0.67
C THR A 50 -25.23 52.88 -1.62
N VAL A 51 -24.02 53.14 -2.10
CA VAL A 51 -23.29 52.21 -2.97
C VAL A 51 -22.44 51.31 -2.09
N LEU A 52 -22.71 50.00 -2.15
CA LEU A 52 -21.88 49.01 -1.50
C LEU A 52 -20.71 48.67 -2.44
N PRO A 53 -19.44 48.73 -1.96
CA PRO A 53 -18.30 48.32 -2.75
C PRO A 53 -18.35 46.79 -2.92
N ASP A 54 -18.31 46.37 -4.17
CA ASP A 54 -18.28 44.97 -4.57
C ASP A 54 -16.90 44.37 -4.21
N ARG A 55 -16.89 43.29 -3.41
CA ARG A 55 -15.65 42.72 -2.85
C ARG A 55 -14.92 41.88 -3.90
N MET A 56 -13.68 41.48 -3.60
CA MET A 56 -13.01 40.48 -4.43
C MET A 56 -13.46 39.08 -3.98
N PRO A 57 -13.65 38.14 -4.90
CA PRO A 57 -13.90 36.75 -4.55
C PRO A 57 -12.72 36.12 -3.77
N ASP A 58 -12.98 35.03 -3.04
CA ASP A 58 -11.98 34.16 -2.38
C ASP A 58 -12.02 32.75 -3.00
N VAL A 59 -10.85 32.14 -3.22
CA VAL A 59 -10.72 30.76 -3.73
C VAL A 59 -9.55 30.03 -3.08
N ARG A 60 -9.77 28.77 -2.68
CA ARG A 60 -8.77 27.92 -2.02
C ARG A 60 -8.87 26.46 -2.48
N ILE A 61 -7.71 25.81 -2.56
CA ILE A 61 -7.62 24.36 -2.70
C ILE A 61 -7.51 23.79 -1.29
N VAL A 62 -8.58 23.14 -0.82
CA VAL A 62 -8.69 22.54 0.52
C VAL A 62 -7.98 21.19 0.59
N SER A 63 -8.07 20.39 -0.48
CA SER A 63 -7.33 19.14 -0.62
C SER A 63 -6.69 19.08 -2.01
N PRO A 64 -5.40 18.71 -2.13
CA PRO A 64 -4.50 18.37 -1.02
C PRO A 64 -4.07 19.57 -0.18
N GLY A 65 -4.16 20.80 -0.70
CA GLY A 65 -3.84 22.03 0.05
C GLY A 65 -2.37 22.17 0.44
N LYS A 66 -1.49 21.37 -0.18
CA LYS A 66 -0.05 21.34 0.03
C LYS A 66 0.65 20.79 -1.22
N ASP A 67 1.96 20.99 -1.30
CA ASP A 67 2.80 20.30 -2.28
C ASP A 67 2.68 18.78 -2.09
N SER A 68 2.56 18.05 -3.19
CA SER A 68 2.20 16.63 -3.19
C SER A 68 2.97 15.85 -4.24
N TYR A 69 3.09 14.54 -4.04
CA TYR A 69 3.66 13.61 -5.02
C TYR A 69 2.55 12.96 -5.86
N LEU A 70 2.85 12.67 -7.12
CA LEU A 70 1.99 11.87 -7.98
C LEU A 70 2.18 10.38 -7.70
N THR A 71 1.07 9.65 -7.74
CA THR A 71 1.00 8.18 -7.68
C THR A 71 0.97 7.59 -9.08
N GLU A 72 1.27 6.29 -9.24
CA GLU A 72 1.29 5.62 -10.57
C GLU A 72 -0.04 5.74 -11.33
N ASN A 73 -1.17 5.81 -10.62
CA ASN A 73 -2.48 5.98 -11.23
C ASN A 73 -2.71 7.37 -11.87
N MET A 74 -1.81 8.34 -11.66
CA MET A 74 -1.86 9.67 -12.26
C MET A 74 -3.17 10.44 -11.98
N LEU A 75 -3.84 10.16 -10.85
CA LEU A 75 -5.07 10.82 -10.44
C LEU A 75 -4.84 11.71 -9.22
N VAL A 76 -5.23 12.99 -9.31
CA VAL A 76 -5.15 13.95 -8.20
C VAL A 76 -6.56 14.37 -7.79
N SER A 77 -6.94 14.09 -6.55
CA SER A 77 -8.23 14.51 -6.00
C SER A 77 -8.15 15.94 -5.46
N LEU A 78 -8.85 16.86 -6.12
CA LEU A 78 -8.93 18.27 -5.74
C LEU A 78 -10.25 18.56 -5.05
N LEU A 79 -10.16 19.19 -3.87
CA LEU A 79 -11.30 19.83 -3.21
C LEU A 79 -11.08 21.33 -3.22
N ILE A 80 -11.96 22.08 -3.88
CA ILE A 80 -11.84 23.52 -4.08
C ILE A 80 -13.03 24.21 -3.42
N SER A 81 -12.75 25.28 -2.67
CA SER A 81 -13.76 26.14 -2.06
C SER A 81 -13.64 27.55 -2.64
N ALA A 82 -14.75 28.12 -3.08
CA ALA A 82 -14.83 29.46 -3.62
C ALA A 82 -16.04 30.23 -3.06
N THR A 83 -15.86 31.53 -2.82
CA THR A 83 -16.88 32.39 -2.19
C THR A 83 -16.87 33.78 -2.80
N ASP A 84 -18.06 34.33 -3.05
CA ASP A 84 -18.28 35.65 -3.62
C ASP A 84 -19.62 36.24 -3.15
N ASP A 85 -19.73 37.56 -3.05
CA ASP A 85 -20.92 38.27 -2.56
C ASP A 85 -22.03 38.43 -3.62
N PHE A 86 -21.69 38.42 -4.92
CA PHE A 86 -22.66 38.58 -6.02
C PHE A 86 -22.80 37.35 -6.91
N GLY A 87 -21.79 36.49 -6.94
CA GLY A 87 -21.80 35.16 -7.50
C GLY A 87 -20.66 34.89 -8.48
N ILE A 88 -20.34 33.61 -8.64
CA ILE A 88 -19.21 33.14 -9.45
C ILE A 88 -19.63 33.01 -10.92
N SER A 89 -18.74 33.43 -11.85
CA SER A 89 -18.95 33.28 -13.30
C SER A 89 -18.21 32.11 -13.92
N SER A 90 -16.94 31.91 -13.55
CA SER A 90 -16.10 30.82 -14.08
C SER A 90 -14.94 30.48 -13.16
N MET A 91 -14.48 29.23 -13.24
CA MET A 91 -13.37 28.71 -12.47
C MET A 91 -12.49 27.83 -13.38
N ASN A 92 -11.19 28.06 -13.38
CA ASN A 92 -10.23 27.31 -14.17
C ASN A 92 -9.13 26.73 -13.28
N LEU A 93 -8.80 25.47 -13.47
CA LEU A 93 -7.54 24.90 -13.02
C LEU A 93 -6.45 25.34 -14.00
N VAL A 94 -5.46 26.07 -13.51
CA VAL A 94 -4.30 26.52 -14.27
C VAL A 94 -3.11 25.69 -13.84
N TYR A 95 -2.38 25.14 -14.81
CA TYR A 95 -1.22 24.30 -14.53
C TYR A 95 -0.13 24.45 -15.60
N GLN A 96 1.11 24.21 -15.21
CA GLN A 96 2.26 24.23 -16.09
C GLN A 96 3.33 23.27 -15.59
N LYS A 97 4.03 22.61 -16.52
CA LYS A 97 5.26 21.88 -16.23
C LYS A 97 6.39 22.89 -16.00
N THR A 98 7.12 22.78 -14.91
CA THR A 98 8.20 23.71 -14.55
C THR A 98 9.56 23.13 -14.99
N PRO A 99 10.50 23.93 -15.52
CA PRO A 99 10.46 25.38 -15.74
C PRO A 99 9.89 25.85 -17.10
N ASP A 100 9.81 24.97 -18.11
CA ASP A 100 9.64 25.40 -19.52
C ASP A 100 8.29 25.04 -20.16
N GLY A 101 7.33 24.54 -19.38
CA GLY A 101 6.02 24.14 -19.89
C GLY A 101 5.11 25.32 -20.19
N GLU A 102 4.26 25.18 -21.22
CA GLU A 102 3.22 26.16 -21.49
C GLU A 102 2.13 26.14 -20.42
N ILE A 103 1.61 27.33 -20.06
CA ILE A 103 0.48 27.45 -19.14
C ILE A 103 -0.78 26.91 -19.81
N GLN A 104 -1.30 25.81 -19.26
CA GLN A 104 -2.55 25.20 -19.66
C GLN A 104 -3.67 25.62 -18.72
N ARG A 105 -4.90 25.63 -19.24
CA ARG A 105 -6.11 25.96 -18.48
C ARG A 105 -7.17 24.91 -18.74
N LYS A 106 -7.73 24.37 -17.66
CA LYS A 106 -8.87 23.44 -17.69
C LYS A 106 -10.05 24.08 -16.97
N ALA A 107 -11.16 24.26 -17.69
CA ALA A 107 -12.40 24.73 -17.08
C ALA A 107 -12.92 23.70 -16.07
N LEU A 108 -13.22 24.17 -14.86
CA LEU A 108 -13.85 23.36 -13.82
C LEU A 108 -15.37 23.58 -13.83
N PRO A 109 -16.18 22.57 -13.48
CA PRO A 109 -17.62 22.74 -13.38
C PRO A 109 -17.95 23.75 -12.29
N ALA A 110 -18.57 24.86 -12.69
CA ALA A 110 -19.07 25.89 -11.78
C ALA A 110 -20.52 26.23 -12.16
N ASP A 111 -21.44 26.07 -11.21
CA ASP A 111 -22.79 26.58 -11.38
C ASP A 111 -22.75 28.12 -11.37
N LYS A 112 -23.25 28.73 -12.44
CA LYS A 112 -23.19 30.18 -12.59
C LYS A 112 -24.21 30.81 -11.63
N LYS A 113 -23.75 31.82 -10.86
CA LYS A 113 -24.53 32.64 -9.89
C LYS A 113 -24.69 32.10 -8.46
N VAL A 114 -23.91 31.10 -8.04
CA VAL A 114 -23.80 30.78 -6.60
C VAL A 114 -22.76 31.67 -5.91
N THR A 115 -23.06 32.07 -4.67
CA THR A 115 -22.19 32.86 -3.78
C THR A 115 -21.18 32.00 -3.02
N THR A 116 -21.41 30.69 -2.95
CA THR A 116 -20.49 29.72 -2.35
C THR A 116 -20.49 28.46 -3.21
N LEU A 117 -19.31 27.95 -3.53
CA LEU A 117 -19.12 26.79 -4.38
C LEU A 117 -18.05 25.87 -3.79
N THR A 118 -18.39 24.59 -3.65
CA THR A 118 -17.44 23.53 -3.32
C THR A 118 -17.38 22.55 -4.48
N VAL A 119 -16.20 22.34 -5.04
CA VAL A 119 -15.98 21.44 -6.19
C VAL A 119 -15.06 20.31 -5.79
N HIS A 120 -15.55 19.09 -5.97
CA HIS A 120 -14.75 17.87 -5.99
C HIS A 120 -14.40 17.55 -7.43
N TYR A 121 -13.11 17.51 -7.74
CA TYR A 121 -12.63 17.23 -9.08
C TYR A 121 -11.47 16.24 -9.04
N VAL A 122 -11.63 15.11 -9.74
CA VAL A 122 -10.53 14.17 -9.94
C VAL A 122 -9.80 14.57 -11.21
N TRP A 123 -8.57 15.05 -11.05
CA TRP A 123 -7.72 15.47 -12.13
C TRP A 123 -6.85 14.31 -12.60
N ASP A 124 -7.16 13.80 -13.79
CA ASP A 124 -6.32 12.86 -14.52
C ASP A 124 -5.17 13.60 -15.23
N VAL A 125 -3.94 13.33 -14.80
CA VAL A 125 -2.71 13.93 -15.33
C VAL A 125 -1.96 13.01 -16.29
N SER A 126 -2.47 11.81 -16.57
CA SER A 126 -1.80 10.79 -17.41
C SER A 126 -1.47 11.32 -18.81
N ASN A 127 -2.38 12.13 -19.36
CA ASN A 127 -2.26 12.68 -20.72
C ASN A 127 -1.36 13.92 -20.81
N LEU A 128 -0.72 14.33 -19.71
CA LEU A 128 0.13 15.53 -19.68
C LEU A 128 1.58 15.24 -20.10
N GLY A 129 1.93 13.98 -20.39
CA GLY A 129 3.28 13.59 -20.78
C GLY A 129 4.30 13.89 -19.68
N LEU A 130 3.90 13.68 -18.43
CA LEU A 130 4.78 13.77 -17.28
C LEU A 130 5.68 12.53 -17.28
N ILE A 131 6.98 12.76 -17.16
CA ILE A 131 7.98 11.74 -16.92
C ILE A 131 8.45 11.86 -15.47
N PRO A 132 9.00 10.80 -14.86
CA PRO A 132 9.56 10.88 -13.52
C PRO A 132 10.55 12.05 -13.38
N GLU A 133 10.58 12.65 -12.20
CA GLU A 133 11.26 13.90 -11.82
C GLU A 133 10.62 15.20 -12.35
N ASP A 134 9.58 15.13 -13.18
CA ASP A 134 8.88 16.34 -13.56
C ASP A 134 8.14 16.97 -12.37
N VAL A 135 8.21 18.31 -12.33
CA VAL A 135 7.44 19.12 -11.38
C VAL A 135 6.41 19.93 -12.15
N MET A 136 5.17 19.85 -11.71
CA MET A 136 4.06 20.64 -12.22
C MET A 136 3.58 21.62 -11.16
N SER A 137 3.48 22.90 -11.51
CA SER A 137 2.82 23.88 -10.65
C SER A 137 1.36 24.03 -11.07
N TYR A 138 0.46 24.16 -10.10
CA TYR A 138 -0.97 24.33 -10.35
C TYR A 138 -1.61 25.28 -9.34
N TYR A 139 -2.65 26.00 -9.79
CA TYR A 139 -3.50 26.87 -8.97
C TYR A 139 -4.88 26.99 -9.60
N VAL A 140 -5.85 27.49 -8.84
CA VAL A 140 -7.19 27.77 -9.34
C VAL A 140 -7.35 29.27 -9.60
N GLU A 141 -7.89 29.61 -10.75
CA GLU A 141 -8.26 30.96 -11.16
C GLU A 141 -9.78 31.08 -11.14
N LEU A 142 -10.30 32.09 -10.42
CA LEU A 142 -11.73 32.34 -10.27
C LEU A 142 -12.09 33.72 -10.80
N PHE A 143 -13.26 33.80 -11.46
CA PHE A 143 -13.86 35.05 -11.92
C PHE A 143 -15.24 35.25 -11.28
N ASP A 144 -15.50 36.46 -10.79
CA ASP A 144 -16.84 36.87 -10.31
C ASP A 144 -17.79 37.17 -11.49
N ASN A 145 -19.03 37.55 -11.19
CA ASN A 145 -20.04 37.90 -12.17
C ASN A 145 -20.19 39.41 -12.42
N ASP A 146 -19.20 40.24 -12.05
CA ASP A 146 -19.28 41.70 -12.25
C ASP A 146 -19.36 42.03 -13.75
N THR A 147 -20.52 42.52 -14.17
CA THR A 147 -20.78 42.97 -15.55
C THR A 147 -20.75 44.49 -15.69
N VAL A 148 -20.59 45.23 -14.58
CA VAL A 148 -20.57 46.69 -14.52
C VAL A 148 -19.15 47.21 -14.70
N SER A 149 -18.19 46.66 -13.95
CA SER A 149 -16.76 47.03 -14.05
C SER A 149 -15.94 46.03 -14.86
N GLY A 150 -16.51 44.87 -15.13
CA GLY A 150 -15.86 43.71 -15.74
C GLY A 150 -15.49 42.67 -14.68
N PRO A 151 -15.49 41.36 -15.01
CA PRO A 151 -15.29 40.32 -14.01
C PRO A 151 -13.95 40.47 -13.30
N LYS A 152 -13.95 40.51 -11.96
CA LYS A 152 -12.70 40.49 -11.20
C LYS A 152 -12.15 39.09 -11.17
N ARG A 153 -10.82 39.02 -11.11
CA ARG A 153 -10.05 37.79 -11.16
C ARG A 153 -9.24 37.63 -9.87
N VAL A 154 -9.38 36.47 -9.23
CA VAL A 154 -8.54 36.04 -8.09
C VAL A 154 -7.90 34.69 -8.39
N VAL A 155 -6.76 34.42 -7.77
CA VAL A 155 -6.06 33.13 -7.88
C VAL A 155 -5.83 32.54 -6.49
N SER A 156 -5.86 31.22 -6.38
CA SER A 156 -5.48 30.52 -5.15
C SER A 156 -3.98 30.58 -4.91
N GLN A 157 -3.54 30.08 -3.75
CA GLN A 157 -2.14 29.68 -3.56
C GLN A 157 -1.74 28.65 -4.64
N THR A 158 -0.50 28.77 -5.11
CA THR A 158 0.12 27.82 -6.05
C THR A 158 0.70 26.65 -5.28
N PHE A 159 0.42 25.43 -5.75
CA PHE A 159 0.99 24.19 -5.23
C PHE A 159 1.77 23.48 -6.33
N THR A 160 2.61 22.54 -5.92
CA THR A 160 3.39 21.69 -6.81
C THR A 160 2.98 20.22 -6.71
N LEU A 161 3.01 19.55 -7.85
CA LEU A 161 2.88 18.10 -8.01
C LEU A 161 4.19 17.60 -8.60
N ARG A 162 4.93 16.79 -7.83
CA ARG A 162 6.16 16.15 -8.30
C ARG A 162 5.88 14.70 -8.63
N PHE A 163 6.34 14.24 -9.79
CA PHE A 163 6.32 12.82 -10.12
C PHE A 163 7.63 12.19 -9.62
N PRO A 164 7.66 11.44 -8.49
CA PRO A 164 8.89 10.86 -8.00
C PRO A 164 9.41 9.78 -8.96
N SER A 165 10.72 9.59 -9.02
CA SER A 165 11.28 8.41 -9.70
C SER A 165 11.14 7.15 -8.86
N ILE A 166 11.12 6.01 -9.55
CA ILE A 166 11.12 4.68 -8.93
C ILE A 166 12.32 4.54 -7.97
N SER A 167 13.48 5.12 -8.31
CA SER A 167 14.65 5.19 -7.45
C SER A 167 14.34 5.85 -6.10
N GLU A 168 13.75 7.04 -6.09
CA GLU A 168 13.46 7.79 -4.86
C GLU A 168 12.52 7.03 -3.93
N ILE A 169 11.52 6.35 -4.50
CA ILE A 169 10.57 5.53 -3.74
C ILE A 169 11.30 4.37 -3.05
N TYR A 170 12.09 3.59 -3.81
CA TYR A 170 12.76 2.41 -3.26
C TYR A 170 13.88 2.78 -2.29
N ASP A 171 14.60 3.88 -2.50
CA ASP A 171 15.64 4.35 -1.59
C ASP A 171 15.07 4.74 -0.22
N GLN A 172 13.93 5.44 -0.20
CA GLN A 172 13.25 5.79 1.05
C GLN A 172 12.78 4.53 1.79
N LEU A 173 12.22 3.57 1.07
CA LEU A 173 11.74 2.31 1.63
C LEU A 173 12.88 1.47 2.23
N ASN A 174 13.97 1.28 1.48
CA ASN A 174 15.11 0.48 1.88
C ASN A 174 15.73 1.02 3.18
N SER A 175 15.93 2.35 3.30
CA SER A 175 16.53 2.93 4.49
C SER A 175 15.80 2.62 5.81
N THR A 176 14.48 2.48 5.76
CA THR A 176 13.66 2.14 6.94
C THR A 176 13.78 0.64 7.28
N GLN A 177 13.83 -0.21 6.25
CA GLN A 177 13.96 -1.66 6.42
C GLN A 177 15.36 -2.06 6.93
N ASP A 178 16.40 -1.34 6.52
CA ASP A 178 17.78 -1.57 6.97
C ASP A 178 17.91 -1.42 8.48
N GLN A 179 17.30 -0.37 9.03
CA GLN A 179 17.30 -0.13 10.47
C GLN A 179 16.53 -1.24 11.21
N GLN A 180 15.38 -1.68 10.69
CA GLN A 180 14.58 -2.73 11.32
C GLN A 180 15.31 -4.08 11.37
N VAL A 181 16.02 -4.46 10.31
CA VAL A 181 16.83 -5.68 10.31
C VAL A 181 17.95 -5.59 11.34
N ALA A 182 18.66 -4.46 11.41
CA ALA A 182 19.73 -4.23 12.38
C ALA A 182 19.20 -4.28 13.83
N ASP A 183 18.04 -3.67 14.10
CA ASP A 183 17.42 -3.68 15.42
C ASP A 183 17.08 -5.12 15.87
N ILE A 184 16.55 -5.96 14.97
CA ILE A 184 16.24 -7.37 15.27
C ILE A 184 17.54 -8.19 15.46
N GLU A 185 18.59 -7.94 14.69
CA GLU A 185 19.89 -8.58 14.87
C GLU A 185 20.52 -8.25 16.24
N ASP A 186 20.47 -6.98 16.65
CA ASP A 186 20.94 -6.55 17.96
C ASP A 186 20.11 -7.20 19.09
N MET A 187 18.79 -7.34 18.89
CA MET A 187 17.92 -8.06 19.83
C MET A 187 18.30 -9.54 19.96
N LEU A 188 18.56 -10.24 18.85
CA LEU A 188 19.00 -11.64 18.87
C LEU A 188 20.34 -11.80 19.59
N LYS A 189 21.30 -10.91 19.32
CA LYS A 189 22.61 -10.92 19.98
C LYS A 189 22.49 -10.72 21.49
N ASN A 190 21.66 -9.77 21.92
CA ASN A 190 21.40 -9.54 23.35
C ASN A 190 20.73 -10.76 24.00
N GLN A 191 19.89 -11.50 23.25
CA GLN A 191 19.28 -12.74 23.75
C GLN A 191 20.26 -13.90 23.85
N GLU A 192 21.19 -14.07 22.93
CA GLU A 192 22.24 -15.08 23.07
C GLU A 192 23.07 -14.85 24.35
N GLU A 193 23.34 -13.59 24.71
CA GLU A 193 23.99 -13.24 25.97
C GLU A 193 23.11 -13.56 27.18
N ALA A 194 21.80 -13.28 27.09
CA ALA A 194 20.83 -13.61 28.12
C ALA A 194 20.72 -15.12 28.35
N GLN A 195 20.68 -15.92 27.28
CA GLN A 195 20.63 -17.38 27.30
C GLN A 195 21.86 -17.97 28.01
N LYS A 196 23.06 -17.48 27.69
CA LYS A 196 24.31 -17.91 28.36
C LYS A 196 24.26 -17.68 29.87
N ARG A 197 23.76 -16.51 30.31
CA ARG A 197 23.59 -16.22 31.74
C ARG A 197 22.55 -17.13 32.40
N LEU A 198 21.51 -17.48 31.65
CA LEU A 198 20.44 -18.36 32.11
C LEU A 198 20.93 -19.81 32.29
N GLU A 199 21.73 -20.32 31.35
CA GLU A 199 22.40 -21.61 31.46
C GLU A 199 23.36 -21.66 32.65
N GLU A 200 24.16 -20.61 32.85
CA GLU A 200 25.07 -20.49 34.01
C GLU A 200 24.28 -20.54 35.33
N LEU A 201 23.18 -19.80 35.41
CA LEU A 201 22.30 -19.80 36.57
C LEU A 201 21.65 -21.16 36.82
N ASN A 202 21.18 -21.84 35.76
CA ASN A 202 20.58 -23.16 35.86
C ASN A 202 21.60 -24.18 36.41
N ARG A 203 22.85 -24.14 35.94
CA ARG A 203 23.96 -24.98 36.45
C ARG A 203 24.25 -24.72 37.92
N ASP A 204 24.26 -23.45 38.34
CA ASP A 204 24.48 -23.07 39.74
C ASP A 204 23.36 -23.59 40.64
N LEU A 205 22.10 -23.47 40.21
CA LEU A 205 20.94 -24.00 40.92
C LEU A 205 20.97 -25.52 41.02
N GLU A 206 21.39 -26.20 39.95
CA GLU A 206 21.55 -27.65 39.94
C GLU A 206 22.66 -28.13 40.90
N GLN A 207 23.78 -27.40 40.99
CA GLN A 207 24.83 -27.68 41.98
C GLN A 207 24.32 -27.50 43.41
N LYS A 208 23.60 -26.40 43.68
CA LYS A 208 22.98 -26.15 44.98
C LYS A 208 21.98 -27.24 45.34
N GLN A 209 21.08 -27.61 44.43
CA GLN A 209 20.10 -28.67 44.66
C GLN A 209 20.76 -30.00 45.04
N ARG A 210 21.83 -30.41 44.32
CA ARG A 210 22.61 -31.61 44.67
C ARG A 210 23.23 -31.50 46.07
N GLN A 211 23.70 -30.32 46.44
CA GLN A 211 24.27 -30.05 47.76
C GLN A 211 23.19 -30.10 48.86
N GLU A 212 22.00 -29.52 48.63
CA GLU A 212 20.85 -29.62 49.55
C GLU A 212 20.41 -31.08 49.76
N GLU A 213 20.41 -31.90 48.70
CA GLU A 213 20.10 -33.34 48.79
C GLU A 213 21.14 -34.14 49.60
N LEU A 214 22.40 -33.67 49.61
CA LEU A 214 23.51 -34.29 50.35
C LEU A 214 23.57 -33.84 51.82
N THR A 215 23.29 -32.56 52.11
CA THR A 215 23.48 -31.96 53.45
C THR A 215 22.18 -31.77 54.23
N GLY A 216 21.03 -31.70 53.53
CA GLY A 216 19.72 -31.36 54.10
C GLY A 216 19.56 -29.88 54.47
N GLU A 217 20.56 -29.03 54.20
CA GLU A 217 20.49 -27.59 54.43
C GLU A 217 19.88 -26.90 53.22
N LYS A 218 18.81 -26.13 53.43
CA LYS A 218 18.18 -25.32 52.38
C LYS A 218 18.90 -23.98 52.25
N GLU A 219 19.52 -23.72 51.11
CA GLU A 219 20.15 -22.43 50.82
C GLU A 219 19.24 -21.61 49.90
N ALA A 220 18.69 -20.50 50.41
CA ALA A 220 17.92 -19.60 49.57
C ALA A 220 18.78 -19.01 48.44
N LEU A 221 18.15 -18.64 47.31
CA LEU A 221 18.78 -17.85 46.26
C LEU A 221 19.46 -16.60 46.82
N SER A 222 20.64 -16.27 46.29
CA SER A 222 21.31 -15.03 46.65
C SER A 222 20.52 -13.84 46.09
N TRP A 223 20.68 -12.67 46.73
CA TRP A 223 20.07 -11.43 46.24
C TRP A 223 20.51 -11.08 44.81
N GLU A 224 21.77 -11.38 44.48
CA GLU A 224 22.36 -11.21 43.15
C GLU A 224 21.66 -12.08 42.11
N GLN A 225 21.49 -13.38 42.39
CA GLN A 225 20.80 -14.32 41.50
C GLN A 225 19.33 -13.94 41.27
N LYS A 226 18.64 -13.44 42.31
CA LYS A 226 17.27 -12.92 42.18
C LYS A 226 17.22 -11.69 41.28
N LYS A 227 18.21 -10.79 41.41
CA LYS A 227 18.29 -9.59 40.59
C LYS A 227 18.62 -9.92 39.13
N ASP A 228 19.45 -10.93 38.90
CA ASP A 228 19.75 -11.43 37.55
C ASP A 228 18.51 -11.98 36.86
N LEU A 229 17.72 -12.82 37.55
CA LEU A 229 16.43 -13.31 37.04
C LEU A 229 15.44 -12.18 36.73
N GLU A 230 15.29 -11.22 37.65
CA GLU A 230 14.46 -10.03 37.40
C GLU A 230 14.94 -9.27 36.14
N SER A 231 16.25 -9.10 35.98
CA SER A 231 16.81 -8.39 34.82
C SER A 231 16.60 -9.14 33.50
N LEU A 232 16.66 -10.48 33.51
CA LEU A 232 16.38 -11.31 32.35
C LEU A 232 14.90 -11.20 31.94
N MET A 233 14.00 -11.20 32.92
CA MET A 233 12.57 -11.00 32.67
C MET A 233 12.26 -9.60 32.13
N ASP A 234 12.85 -8.55 32.71
CA ASP A 234 12.70 -7.18 32.22
C ASP A 234 13.25 -7.03 30.79
N THR A 235 14.33 -7.75 30.46
CA THR A 235 14.91 -7.78 29.11
C THR A 235 13.97 -8.46 28.12
N GLN A 236 13.35 -9.58 28.52
CA GLN A 236 12.36 -10.28 27.71
C GLN A 236 11.11 -9.44 27.43
N GLU A 237 10.61 -8.72 28.44
CA GLU A 237 9.43 -7.84 28.31
C GLU A 237 9.71 -6.67 27.36
N LYS A 238 10.88 -6.04 27.47
CA LYS A 238 11.31 -4.98 26.53
C LYS A 238 11.44 -5.51 25.11
N MET A 239 12.02 -6.69 24.93
CA MET A 239 12.16 -7.29 23.61
C MET A 239 10.80 -7.55 22.96
N ALA A 240 9.82 -8.02 23.72
CA ALA A 240 8.46 -8.21 23.22
C ALA A 240 7.83 -6.87 22.79
N ASP A 241 8.01 -5.80 23.56
CA ASP A 241 7.55 -4.45 23.22
C ASP A 241 8.22 -3.89 21.96
N ASP A 242 9.55 -4.07 21.85
CA ASP A 242 10.29 -3.58 20.68
C ASP A 242 9.97 -4.38 19.42
N LEU A 243 9.71 -5.68 19.52
CA LEU A 243 9.18 -6.50 18.41
C LEU A 243 7.79 -6.05 17.97
N MET A 244 6.91 -5.67 18.90
CA MET A 244 5.60 -5.10 18.55
C MET A 244 5.74 -3.77 17.82
N LYS A 245 6.65 -2.89 18.28
CA LYS A 245 6.93 -1.62 17.57
C LYS A 245 7.51 -1.86 16.18
N ALA A 246 8.41 -2.83 16.02
CA ALA A 246 8.96 -3.20 14.73
C ALA A 246 7.85 -3.69 13.79
N ALA A 247 6.95 -4.54 14.27
CA ALA A 247 5.79 -5.00 13.52
C ALA A 247 4.84 -3.85 13.11
N ASP A 248 4.55 -2.92 14.02
CA ASP A 248 3.70 -1.75 13.75
C ASP A 248 4.35 -0.80 12.73
N ALA A 249 5.66 -0.53 12.86
CA ALA A 249 6.41 0.29 11.92
C ALA A 249 6.42 -0.33 10.52
N MET A 250 6.51 -1.67 10.46
CA MET A 250 6.42 -2.41 9.22
C MET A 250 5.02 -2.32 8.59
N GLU A 251 3.95 -2.40 9.39
CA GLU A 251 2.56 -2.20 8.92
C GLU A 251 2.36 -0.78 8.36
N GLN A 252 2.95 0.24 8.98
CA GLN A 252 2.91 1.61 8.44
C GLN A 252 3.66 1.76 7.12
N ALA A 253 4.84 1.14 6.99
CA ALA A 253 5.58 1.12 5.73
C ALA A 253 4.78 0.39 4.64
N MET A 254 4.04 -0.66 4.99
CA MET A 254 3.14 -1.38 4.08
C MET A 254 1.98 -0.49 3.59
N GLU A 255 1.32 0.25 4.49
CA GLU A 255 0.24 1.15 4.10
C GLU A 255 0.71 2.24 3.13
N GLN A 256 1.95 2.72 3.29
CA GLN A 256 2.54 3.70 2.38
C GLN A 256 2.81 3.12 0.99
N LEU A 257 3.34 1.90 0.90
CA LEU A 257 3.52 1.20 -0.38
C LEU A 257 2.20 0.93 -1.08
N GLU A 258 1.17 0.53 -0.33
CA GLU A 258 -0.14 0.24 -0.87
C GLU A 258 -0.81 1.49 -1.47
N GLN A 259 -0.61 2.65 -0.84
CA GLN A 259 -1.12 3.93 -1.33
C GLN A 259 -0.46 4.39 -2.63
N GLN A 260 0.73 3.88 -2.95
CA GLN A 260 1.47 4.26 -4.15
C GLN A 260 1.22 3.35 -5.37
N ASP A 261 0.30 2.38 -5.26
CA ASP A 261 -0.16 1.47 -6.34
C ASP A 261 0.95 0.57 -6.95
N MET A 262 2.15 0.56 -6.36
CA MET A 262 3.29 -0.26 -6.78
C MET A 262 3.11 -1.72 -6.34
N GLN A 263 2.21 -2.44 -7.01
CA GLN A 263 1.83 -3.79 -6.59
C GLN A 263 2.59 -4.88 -7.36
N SER A 264 3.24 -5.79 -6.64
CA SER A 264 3.21 -7.22 -7.00
C SER A 264 2.35 -7.93 -5.94
N MET A 265 1.36 -8.69 -6.39
CA MET A 265 0.45 -9.41 -5.49
C MET A 265 1.20 -10.42 -4.62
N GLU A 266 2.29 -10.99 -5.17
CA GLU A 266 3.18 -11.91 -4.46
C GLU A 266 3.85 -11.25 -3.25
N LEU A 267 4.29 -9.99 -3.36
CA LEU A 267 4.87 -9.26 -2.25
C LEU A 267 3.82 -9.02 -1.16
N ILE A 268 2.59 -8.66 -1.51
CA ILE A 268 1.50 -8.47 -0.54
C ILE A 268 1.19 -9.75 0.24
N GLU A 269 1.18 -10.90 -0.43
CA GLU A 269 0.93 -12.20 0.22
C GLU A 269 2.06 -12.56 1.19
N LYS A 270 3.32 -12.45 0.75
CA LYS A 270 4.51 -12.68 1.60
C LYS A 270 4.55 -11.72 2.80
N MET A 271 4.15 -10.46 2.59
CA MET A 271 4.06 -9.45 3.66
C MET A 271 2.98 -9.80 4.69
N ASN A 272 1.83 -10.33 4.25
CA ASN A 272 0.80 -10.81 5.17
C ASN A 272 1.27 -12.03 5.98
N GLN A 273 1.99 -12.96 5.34
CA GLN A 273 2.58 -14.11 6.01
C GLN A 273 3.62 -13.68 7.05
N LEU A 274 4.46 -12.69 6.72
CA LEU A 274 5.44 -12.15 7.65
C LEU A 274 4.78 -11.49 8.86
N ARG A 275 3.67 -10.77 8.67
CA ARG A 275 2.86 -10.23 9.78
C ARG A 275 2.31 -11.34 10.68
N GLN A 276 1.88 -12.47 10.12
CA GLN A 276 1.45 -13.63 10.91
C GLN A 276 2.60 -14.19 11.73
N LEU A 277 3.79 -14.35 11.14
CA LEU A 277 4.98 -14.78 11.86
C LEU A 277 5.29 -13.85 13.05
N PHE A 278 5.25 -12.52 12.87
CA PHE A 278 5.46 -11.57 13.96
C PHE A 278 4.44 -11.72 15.10
N GLN A 279 3.16 -11.97 14.79
CA GLN A 279 2.12 -12.21 15.81
C GLN A 279 2.34 -13.54 16.56
N GLU A 280 3.02 -14.50 15.94
CA GLU A 280 3.28 -15.83 16.48
C GLU A 280 4.61 -15.94 17.25
N ILE A 281 5.45 -14.90 17.23
CA ILE A 281 6.70 -14.84 18.00
C ILE A 281 6.39 -14.76 19.51
N ALA A 282 5.50 -13.87 19.94
CA ALA A 282 5.14 -13.72 21.35
C ALA A 282 4.03 -14.71 21.75
N THR A 283 4.43 -15.89 22.21
CA THR A 283 3.50 -16.97 22.54
C THR A 283 2.85 -16.81 23.92
N PRO A 284 1.57 -17.22 24.07
CA PRO A 284 0.95 -17.41 25.39
C PRO A 284 1.76 -18.35 26.28
N GLU A 285 2.45 -19.33 25.70
CA GLU A 285 3.28 -20.31 26.39
C GLU A 285 4.49 -19.65 27.08
N LEU A 286 5.23 -18.78 26.38
CA LEU A 286 6.34 -18.02 26.97
C LEU A 286 5.86 -17.11 28.10
N LEU A 287 4.74 -16.41 27.90
CA LEU A 287 4.14 -15.55 28.94
C LEU A 287 3.73 -16.36 30.18
N LYS A 288 3.20 -17.58 29.98
CA LYS A 288 2.86 -18.49 31.07
C LYS A 288 4.10 -18.96 31.82
N ALA A 289 5.16 -19.36 31.10
CA ALA A 289 6.43 -19.77 31.70
C ALA A 289 7.05 -18.62 32.52
N MET A 290 6.98 -17.38 32.04
CA MET A 290 7.40 -16.19 32.79
C MET A 290 6.60 -16.01 34.09
N GLN A 291 5.28 -16.21 34.04
CA GLN A 291 4.41 -16.09 35.22
C GLN A 291 4.70 -17.19 36.25
N GLU A 292 4.87 -18.43 35.81
CA GLU A 292 5.23 -19.58 36.65
C GLU A 292 6.58 -19.34 37.34
N LEU A 293 7.59 -18.90 36.59
CA LEU A 293 8.91 -18.55 37.14
C LEU A 293 8.81 -17.41 38.18
N LYS A 294 8.02 -16.37 37.91
CA LYS A 294 7.78 -15.27 38.87
C LYS A 294 7.10 -15.75 40.15
N GLN A 295 6.15 -16.67 40.05
CA GLN A 295 5.48 -17.27 41.21
C GLN A 295 6.46 -18.11 42.03
N ALA A 296 7.25 -18.97 41.37
CA ALA A 296 8.27 -19.77 42.03
C ALA A 296 9.30 -18.90 42.78
N MET A 297 9.74 -17.78 42.19
CA MET A 297 10.63 -16.82 42.86
C MET A 297 10.04 -16.16 44.11
N ASN A 298 8.71 -16.00 44.17
CA ASN A 298 8.03 -15.43 45.33
C ASN A 298 7.86 -16.45 46.45
N GLU A 299 7.68 -17.72 46.11
CA GLU A 299 7.53 -18.83 47.06
C GLU A 299 8.87 -19.30 47.65
N LEU A 300 10.00 -18.89 47.06
CA LEU A 300 11.37 -19.19 47.52
C LEU A 300 11.66 -20.71 47.64
N ASP A 301 11.02 -21.52 46.78
CA ASP A 301 11.28 -22.95 46.69
C ASP A 301 12.23 -23.25 45.53
N ASN A 302 13.47 -23.63 45.84
CA ASN A 302 14.51 -23.91 44.84
C ASN A 302 14.12 -25.00 43.85
N ARG A 303 13.29 -25.98 44.23
CA ARG A 303 12.85 -27.03 43.31
C ARG A 303 11.85 -26.49 42.30
N MET A 304 10.87 -25.71 42.77
CA MET A 304 9.89 -25.08 41.88
C MET A 304 10.54 -24.04 40.98
N ILE A 305 11.53 -23.29 41.48
CA ILE A 305 12.29 -22.33 40.66
C ILE A 305 13.06 -23.04 39.57
N LYS A 306 13.73 -24.15 39.88
CA LYS A 306 14.46 -24.92 38.88
C LYS A 306 13.54 -25.49 37.80
N GLU A 307 12.44 -26.13 38.19
CA GLU A 307 11.46 -26.68 37.23
C GLU A 307 10.86 -25.58 36.34
N SER A 308 10.52 -24.42 36.93
CA SER A 308 10.00 -23.28 36.17
C SER A 308 11.08 -22.64 35.27
N LEU A 309 12.35 -22.67 35.69
CA LEU A 309 13.48 -22.16 34.91
C LEU A 309 13.78 -23.07 33.71
N GLU A 310 13.76 -24.39 33.89
CA GLU A 310 13.90 -25.37 32.81
C GLU A 310 12.77 -25.22 31.77
N ASN A 311 11.52 -25.01 32.23
CA ASN A 311 10.39 -24.73 31.34
C ASN A 311 10.56 -23.38 30.60
N TYR A 312 10.98 -22.33 31.30
CA TYR A 312 11.26 -21.03 30.70
C TYR A 312 12.39 -21.10 29.66
N GLU A 313 13.48 -21.83 29.95
CA GLU A 313 14.59 -22.04 29.03
C GLU A 313 14.12 -22.72 27.74
N MET A 314 13.25 -23.74 27.84
CA MET A 314 12.68 -24.43 26.68
C MET A 314 11.80 -23.49 25.82
N GLU A 315 10.91 -22.72 26.45
CA GLU A 315 10.06 -21.76 25.74
C GLU A 315 10.86 -20.60 25.13
N GLN A 316 11.94 -20.18 25.81
CA GLN A 316 12.86 -19.16 25.32
C GLN A 316 13.67 -19.64 24.11
N GLU A 317 14.14 -20.89 24.11
CA GLU A 317 14.80 -21.49 22.94
C GLU A 317 13.84 -21.58 21.74
N ALA A 318 12.59 -22.00 21.98
CA ALA A 318 11.56 -22.05 20.96
C ALA A 318 11.23 -20.66 20.40
N PHE A 319 11.16 -19.64 21.25
CA PHE A 319 11.00 -18.24 20.88
C PHE A 319 12.16 -17.78 19.98
N MET A 320 13.40 -18.06 20.37
CA MET A 320 14.60 -17.68 19.61
C MET A 320 14.61 -18.30 18.22
N LYS A 321 14.32 -19.60 18.09
CA LYS A 321 14.23 -20.27 16.78
C LYS A 321 13.17 -19.65 15.87
N ARG A 322 12.03 -19.22 16.43
CA ARG A 322 10.97 -18.51 15.66
C ARG A 322 11.42 -17.12 15.24
N LEU A 323 12.14 -16.40 16.10
CA LEU A 323 12.65 -15.07 15.78
C LEU A 323 13.75 -15.15 14.72
N GLU A 324 14.72 -16.06 14.84
CA GLU A 324 15.75 -16.33 13.83
C GLU A 324 15.12 -16.67 12.48
N ARG A 325 14.08 -17.52 12.49
CA ARG A 325 13.31 -17.84 11.30
C ARG A 325 12.65 -16.61 10.70
N THR A 326 12.02 -15.78 11.51
CA THR A 326 11.35 -14.56 11.03
C THR A 326 12.36 -13.57 10.47
N LEU A 327 13.52 -13.41 11.11
CA LEU A 327 14.60 -12.57 10.61
C LEU A 327 15.14 -13.09 9.28
N ALA A 328 15.40 -14.40 9.16
CA ALA A 328 15.87 -15.01 7.92
C ALA A 328 14.87 -14.77 6.76
N MET A 329 13.57 -14.91 7.05
CA MET A 329 12.51 -14.59 6.09
C MET A 329 12.48 -13.12 5.69
N LEU A 330 12.61 -12.22 6.66
CA LEU A 330 12.63 -10.78 6.43
C LEU A 330 13.83 -10.39 5.54
N LYS A 331 15.02 -10.91 5.85
CA LYS A 331 16.22 -10.69 5.03
C LYS A 331 16.03 -11.22 3.61
N ARG A 332 15.54 -12.44 3.46
CA ARG A 332 15.30 -13.03 2.14
C ARG A 332 14.28 -12.24 1.34
N MET A 333 13.16 -11.87 1.95
CA MET A 333 12.13 -11.05 1.32
C MET A 333 12.69 -9.68 0.91
N ARG A 334 13.56 -9.08 1.72
CA ARG A 334 14.27 -7.85 1.36
C ARG A 334 15.16 -8.05 0.14
N THR A 335 15.93 -9.13 0.06
CA THR A 335 16.74 -9.45 -1.13
C THR A 335 15.86 -9.64 -2.37
N GLU A 336 14.74 -10.34 -2.25
CA GLU A 336 13.76 -10.49 -3.35
C GLU A 336 13.17 -9.13 -3.78
N GLN A 337 12.84 -8.26 -2.81
CA GLN A 337 12.34 -6.90 -3.07
C GLN A 337 13.40 -6.02 -3.75
N GLN A 338 14.66 -6.09 -3.32
CA GLN A 338 15.78 -5.39 -3.95
C GLN A 338 16.00 -5.87 -5.38
N MET A 339 15.86 -7.18 -5.63
CA MET A 339 15.92 -7.74 -6.98
C MET A 339 14.79 -7.20 -7.87
N MET A 340 13.56 -7.19 -7.36
CA MET A 340 12.41 -6.60 -8.05
C MET A 340 12.61 -5.10 -8.33
N ALA A 341 13.13 -4.35 -7.36
CA ALA A 341 13.43 -2.94 -7.49
C ALA A 341 14.49 -2.69 -8.57
N ALA A 342 15.56 -3.49 -8.60
CA ALA A 342 16.61 -3.41 -9.62
C ALA A 342 16.06 -3.68 -11.03
N VAL A 343 15.20 -4.69 -11.18
CA VAL A 343 14.51 -4.97 -12.46
C VAL A 343 13.67 -3.76 -12.89
N ARG A 344 12.77 -3.26 -12.03
CA ARG A 344 11.90 -2.12 -12.36
C ARG A 344 12.70 -0.85 -12.66
N LYS A 345 13.74 -0.56 -11.86
CA LYS A 345 14.63 0.59 -12.07
C LYS A 345 15.37 0.49 -13.40
N SER A 346 15.80 -0.71 -13.80
CA SER A 346 16.42 -0.91 -15.12
C SER A 346 15.44 -0.71 -16.29
N GLU A 347 14.16 -1.08 -16.11
CA GLU A 347 13.09 -0.87 -17.10
C GLU A 347 12.73 0.61 -17.22
N ASP A 348 12.58 1.32 -16.09
CA ASP A 348 12.34 2.77 -16.05
C ASP A 348 13.47 3.56 -16.72
N LEU A 349 14.72 3.22 -16.39
CA LEU A 349 15.89 3.82 -17.02
C LEU A 349 15.89 3.61 -18.53
N LEU A 350 15.53 2.42 -19.00
CA LEU A 350 15.43 2.11 -20.41
C LEU A 350 14.35 2.97 -21.08
N GLU A 351 13.14 2.98 -20.53
CA GLU A 351 12.00 3.74 -21.07
C GLU A 351 12.33 5.24 -21.16
N ARG A 352 12.79 5.83 -20.06
CA ARG A 352 13.20 7.25 -20.02
C ARG A 352 14.36 7.55 -20.97
N GLN A 353 15.30 6.61 -21.16
CA GLN A 353 16.38 6.76 -22.12
C GLN A 353 15.89 6.74 -23.57
N GLU A 354 14.92 5.88 -23.92
CA GLU A 354 14.30 5.81 -25.23
C GLU A 354 13.42 7.04 -25.52
N GLU A 355 12.65 7.51 -24.54
CA GLU A 355 11.89 8.75 -24.64
C GLU A 355 12.80 9.96 -24.86
N LEU A 356 13.89 10.06 -24.09
CA LEU A 356 14.86 11.13 -24.26
C LEU A 356 15.57 11.02 -25.61
N GLN A 357 15.82 9.81 -26.12
CA GLN A 357 16.34 9.60 -27.47
C GLN A 357 15.38 10.13 -28.53
N TYR A 358 14.09 9.81 -28.42
CA TYR A 358 13.05 10.29 -29.32
C TYR A 358 12.93 11.82 -29.28
N ALA A 359 12.95 12.41 -28.09
CA ALA A 359 12.94 13.87 -27.92
C ALA A 359 14.16 14.53 -28.58
N THR A 360 15.36 13.98 -28.40
CA THR A 360 16.60 14.49 -29.01
C THR A 360 16.59 14.35 -30.53
N GLN A 361 16.12 13.22 -31.06
CA GLN A 361 16.11 12.95 -32.50
C GLN A 361 15.16 13.89 -33.27
N ASN A 362 14.07 14.32 -32.62
CA ASN A 362 13.08 15.23 -33.21
C ASN A 362 13.44 16.71 -33.06
N GLN A 363 14.56 17.05 -32.42
CA GLN A 363 15.06 18.42 -32.36
C GLN A 363 15.82 18.83 -33.62
N LYS A 364 15.85 20.14 -33.88
CA LYS A 364 16.74 20.70 -34.90
C LYS A 364 18.20 20.45 -34.52
N GLN A 365 19.07 20.38 -35.52
CA GLN A 365 20.51 20.47 -35.31
C GLN A 365 20.79 21.86 -34.70
N ASP A 366 21.35 21.89 -33.49
CA ASP A 366 21.60 23.11 -32.69
C ASP A 366 20.33 23.88 -32.22
N PRO A 367 19.51 23.33 -31.30
CA PRO A 367 18.28 23.98 -30.81
C PRO A 367 18.58 25.17 -29.86
N ALA A 368 17.56 25.88 -29.36
CA ALA A 368 17.78 27.01 -28.44
C ALA A 368 18.49 26.56 -27.14
N GLN A 369 19.23 27.47 -26.49
CA GLN A 369 20.05 27.17 -25.31
C GLN A 369 19.25 26.47 -24.19
N GLY A 370 18.06 26.97 -23.84
CA GLY A 370 17.22 26.34 -22.81
C GLY A 370 16.82 24.89 -23.14
N THR A 371 16.58 24.59 -24.42
CA THR A 371 16.29 23.21 -24.86
C THR A 371 17.52 22.30 -24.70
N ARG A 372 18.72 22.81 -24.97
CA ARG A 372 19.97 22.04 -24.77
C ARG A 372 20.20 21.75 -23.30
N GLU A 373 20.06 22.76 -22.45
CA GLU A 373 20.23 22.65 -21.00
C GLU A 373 19.20 21.69 -20.39
N SER A 374 17.93 21.77 -20.82
CA SER A 374 16.90 20.82 -20.37
C SER A 374 17.20 19.37 -20.76
N LEU A 375 17.57 19.10 -22.02
CA LEU A 375 17.84 17.73 -22.47
C LEU A 375 19.10 17.16 -21.82
N ALA A 376 20.16 17.98 -21.72
CA ALA A 376 21.39 17.60 -21.02
C ALA A 376 21.14 17.34 -19.53
N GLY A 377 20.32 18.15 -18.87
CA GLY A 377 19.91 17.95 -17.48
C GLY A 377 19.18 16.62 -17.29
N LYS A 378 18.23 16.28 -18.17
CA LYS A 378 17.55 14.98 -18.15
C LYS A 378 18.52 13.81 -18.34
N GLN A 379 19.48 13.94 -19.25
CA GLN A 379 20.52 12.94 -19.45
C GLN A 379 21.43 12.80 -18.21
N GLN A 380 21.69 13.90 -17.50
CA GLN A 380 22.46 13.88 -16.25
C GLN A 380 21.72 13.18 -15.12
N ASN A 381 20.40 13.38 -15.02
CA ASN A 381 19.58 12.67 -14.04
C ASN A 381 19.59 11.16 -14.32
N LEU A 382 19.41 10.75 -15.59
CA LEU A 382 19.54 9.33 -16.00
C LEU A 382 20.89 8.72 -15.62
N LYS A 383 21.97 9.50 -15.74
CA LYS A 383 23.30 9.07 -15.30
C LYS A 383 23.33 8.81 -13.80
N GLN A 384 22.82 9.73 -12.98
CA GLN A 384 22.78 9.57 -11.53
C GLN A 384 21.94 8.35 -11.11
N ASP A 385 20.78 8.17 -11.74
CA ASP A 385 19.91 7.01 -11.51
C ASP A 385 20.60 5.69 -11.92
N THR A 386 21.41 5.72 -12.98
CA THR A 386 22.23 4.58 -13.43
C THR A 386 23.36 4.26 -12.46
N GLU A 387 24.05 5.28 -11.92
CA GLU A 387 25.08 5.10 -10.87
C GLU A 387 24.46 4.53 -9.59
N SER A 388 23.28 5.00 -9.21
CA SER A 388 22.52 4.46 -8.09
C SER A 388 22.11 3.00 -8.33
N LEU A 389 21.60 2.65 -9.52
CA LEU A 389 21.31 1.25 -9.86
C LEU A 389 22.56 0.37 -9.76
N GLN A 390 23.72 0.85 -10.21
CA GLN A 390 24.98 0.10 -10.08
C GLN A 390 25.29 -0.21 -8.61
N GLN A 391 25.17 0.78 -7.72
CA GLN A 391 25.37 0.58 -6.28
C GLN A 391 24.34 -0.37 -5.67
N ASP A 392 23.09 -0.31 -6.14
CA ASP A 392 22.03 -1.20 -5.68
C ASP A 392 22.31 -2.65 -6.09
N LEU A 393 22.84 -2.89 -7.29
CA LEU A 393 23.24 -4.22 -7.74
C LEU A 393 24.43 -4.77 -6.93
N GLU A 394 25.40 -3.94 -6.55
CA GLU A 394 26.50 -4.33 -5.68
C GLU A 394 26.01 -4.72 -4.28
N LYS A 395 25.11 -3.92 -3.69
CA LYS A 395 24.47 -4.24 -2.39
C LYS A 395 23.60 -5.48 -2.48
N LEU A 396 22.85 -5.63 -3.56
CA LEU A 396 22.02 -6.80 -3.81
C LEU A 396 22.88 -8.06 -3.87
N ALA A 397 23.99 -8.04 -4.63
CA ALA A 397 24.94 -9.14 -4.68
C ALA A 397 25.47 -9.48 -3.28
N GLN A 398 25.86 -8.49 -2.49
CA GLN A 398 26.30 -8.70 -1.10
C GLN A 398 25.21 -9.36 -0.24
N SER A 399 23.96 -8.88 -0.34
CA SER A 399 22.83 -9.48 0.40
C SER A 399 22.55 -10.92 -0.02
N MET A 400 22.74 -11.25 -1.31
CA MET A 400 22.58 -12.60 -1.82
C MET A 400 23.70 -13.53 -1.34
N GLU A 401 24.91 -13.03 -1.09
CA GLU A 401 26.00 -13.83 -0.50
C GLU A 401 25.72 -14.25 0.96
N GLU A 402 24.86 -13.52 1.68
CA GLU A 402 24.43 -13.92 3.03
C GLU A 402 23.51 -15.15 3.02
N HIS A 403 22.98 -15.54 1.85
CA HIS A 403 22.04 -16.62 1.69
C HIS A 403 22.62 -17.76 0.84
N GLU A 404 22.58 -18.99 1.35
CA GLU A 404 23.03 -20.15 0.58
C GLU A 404 22.19 -20.34 -0.70
N ASN A 405 22.86 -20.75 -1.79
CA ASN A 405 22.26 -21.16 -3.06
C ASN A 405 21.48 -20.07 -3.82
N MET A 406 21.76 -18.79 -3.58
CA MET A 406 21.27 -17.70 -4.45
C MET A 406 22.17 -17.52 -5.69
N PRO A 407 21.61 -17.17 -6.88
CA PRO A 407 22.37 -16.96 -8.11
C PRO A 407 23.09 -15.59 -8.11
N THR A 408 24.01 -15.40 -7.18
CA THR A 408 24.76 -14.14 -6.97
C THR A 408 25.63 -13.78 -8.18
N ASP A 409 26.15 -14.80 -8.90
CA ASP A 409 27.04 -14.60 -10.04
C ASP A 409 26.36 -13.80 -11.16
N ASP A 410 25.07 -14.01 -11.41
CA ASP A 410 24.35 -13.28 -12.47
C ASP A 410 24.19 -11.79 -12.16
N ILE A 411 23.92 -11.44 -10.89
CA ILE A 411 23.82 -10.06 -10.43
C ILE A 411 25.19 -9.38 -10.45
N ARG A 412 26.23 -10.10 -10.00
CA ARG A 412 27.61 -9.62 -10.06
C ARG A 412 28.05 -9.36 -11.50
N ASN A 413 27.76 -10.28 -12.41
CA ASN A 413 28.03 -10.12 -13.84
C ASN A 413 27.26 -8.93 -14.42
N ALA A 414 26.01 -8.70 -14.01
CA ALA A 414 25.23 -7.54 -14.41
C ALA A 414 25.91 -6.22 -13.94
N ALA A 415 26.30 -6.14 -12.67
CA ALA A 415 27.01 -4.98 -12.11
C ALA A 415 28.37 -4.74 -12.80
N GLU A 416 29.19 -5.78 -12.95
CA GLU A 416 30.49 -5.72 -13.63
C GLU A 416 30.34 -5.32 -15.10
N SER A 417 29.27 -5.75 -15.77
CA SER A 417 29.01 -5.37 -17.17
C SER A 417 28.73 -3.88 -17.32
N MET A 418 28.09 -3.24 -16.33
CA MET A 418 27.85 -1.79 -16.30
C MET A 418 29.17 -1.04 -16.10
N GLU A 419 30.01 -1.51 -15.19
CA GLU A 419 31.32 -0.90 -14.90
C GLU A 419 32.27 -1.00 -16.10
N GLN A 420 32.42 -2.19 -16.69
CA GLN A 420 33.29 -2.41 -17.85
C GLN A 420 32.88 -1.57 -19.06
N ARG A 421 31.57 -1.43 -19.28
CA ARG A 421 31.03 -0.60 -20.37
C ARG A 421 31.09 0.90 -20.05
N ASN A 422 31.38 1.29 -18.81
CA ASN A 422 31.44 2.68 -18.37
C ASN A 422 30.18 3.47 -18.76
N LEU A 423 29.00 2.87 -18.62
CA LEU A 423 27.72 3.45 -19.05
C LEU A 423 27.48 4.86 -18.46
N PRO A 424 27.73 5.12 -17.15
CA PRO A 424 27.62 6.48 -16.60
C PRO A 424 28.53 7.52 -17.30
N GLN A 425 29.75 7.13 -17.67
CA GLN A 425 30.66 8.02 -18.39
C GLN A 425 30.22 8.25 -19.83
N GLN A 426 29.56 7.27 -20.47
CA GLN A 426 28.94 7.46 -21.79
C GLN A 426 27.78 8.47 -21.69
N MET A 427 26.92 8.34 -20.70
CA MET A 427 25.81 9.27 -20.45
C MET A 427 26.30 10.70 -20.17
N GLU A 428 27.40 10.86 -19.43
CA GLU A 428 28.05 12.16 -19.22
C GLU A 428 28.52 12.78 -20.55
N ARG A 429 29.13 11.99 -21.44
CA ARG A 429 29.54 12.47 -22.77
C ARG A 429 28.33 12.86 -23.64
N ILE A 430 27.24 12.10 -23.56
CA ILE A 430 25.99 12.39 -24.28
C ILE A 430 25.41 13.73 -23.79
N SER A 431 25.39 13.97 -22.48
CA SER A 431 24.97 15.24 -21.87
C SER A 431 25.80 16.42 -22.40
N GLN A 432 27.13 16.27 -22.46
CA GLN A 432 28.03 17.28 -23.03
C GLN A 432 27.78 17.53 -24.52
N GLN A 433 27.51 16.48 -25.30
CA GLN A 433 27.15 16.60 -26.72
C GLN A 433 25.85 17.37 -26.92
N MET A 434 24.84 17.15 -26.06
CA MET A 434 23.58 17.91 -26.08
C MET A 434 23.82 19.39 -25.76
N MET A 435 24.61 19.70 -24.73
CA MET A 435 24.99 21.09 -24.41
C MET A 435 25.70 21.78 -25.57
N ASN A 436 26.58 21.05 -26.27
CA ASN A 436 27.32 21.54 -27.44
C ASN A 436 26.48 21.60 -28.74
N GLY A 437 25.18 21.28 -28.70
CA GLY A 437 24.28 21.32 -29.86
C GLY A 437 24.41 20.12 -30.83
N GLN A 438 25.19 19.10 -30.46
CA GLN A 438 25.50 17.93 -31.29
C GLN A 438 24.41 16.85 -31.20
N MET A 439 23.14 17.22 -31.48
CA MET A 439 21.97 16.36 -31.24
C MET A 439 22.00 15.02 -31.97
N SER A 440 22.57 14.97 -33.19
CA SER A 440 22.69 13.70 -33.92
C SER A 440 23.70 12.73 -33.29
N GLN A 441 24.81 13.23 -32.73
CA GLN A 441 25.78 12.39 -32.02
C GLN A 441 25.24 11.96 -30.67
N ALA A 442 24.59 12.87 -29.95
CA ALA A 442 23.91 12.58 -28.70
C ALA A 442 22.86 11.46 -28.90
N SER A 443 21.97 11.59 -29.90
CA SER A 443 20.96 10.57 -30.22
C SER A 443 21.55 9.18 -30.53
N GLN A 444 22.69 9.12 -31.23
CA GLN A 444 23.40 7.86 -31.46
C GLN A 444 23.97 7.25 -30.17
N GLY A 445 24.55 8.09 -29.29
CA GLY A 445 25.01 7.66 -27.98
C GLY A 445 23.86 7.16 -27.09
N GLN A 446 22.72 7.86 -27.12
CA GLN A 446 21.50 7.45 -26.40
C GLN A 446 20.99 6.10 -26.88
N GLN A 447 21.04 5.84 -28.19
CA GLN A 447 20.67 4.53 -28.74
C GLN A 447 21.57 3.40 -28.19
N GLN A 448 22.87 3.66 -28.06
CA GLN A 448 23.81 2.70 -27.48
C GLN A 448 23.56 2.49 -25.99
N ALA A 449 23.26 3.57 -25.26
CA ALA A 449 22.88 3.51 -23.84
C ALA A 449 21.59 2.69 -23.65
N ALA A 450 20.55 2.95 -24.45
CA ALA A 450 19.29 2.20 -24.43
C ALA A 450 19.53 0.70 -24.71
N GLN A 451 20.36 0.35 -25.69
CA GLN A 451 20.72 -1.05 -25.94
C GLN A 451 21.43 -1.71 -24.75
N GLN A 452 22.29 -0.98 -24.03
CA GLN A 452 22.96 -1.51 -22.85
C GLN A 452 21.97 -1.72 -21.69
N LEU A 453 21.11 -0.74 -21.42
CA LEU A 453 20.04 -0.84 -20.42
C LEU A 453 19.04 -1.96 -20.75
N SER A 454 18.72 -2.16 -22.02
CA SER A 454 17.85 -3.25 -22.47
C SER A 454 18.45 -4.62 -22.18
N ASN A 455 19.73 -4.81 -22.47
CA ASN A 455 20.44 -6.05 -22.15
C ASN A 455 20.51 -6.27 -20.63
N LEU A 456 20.82 -5.21 -19.85
CA LEU A 456 20.84 -5.26 -18.39
C LEU A 456 19.48 -5.68 -17.83
N SER A 457 18.41 -5.01 -18.27
CA SER A 457 17.04 -5.32 -17.84
C SER A 457 16.63 -6.75 -18.18
N GLN A 458 17.04 -7.28 -19.33
CA GLN A 458 16.84 -8.70 -19.68
C GLN A 458 17.63 -9.65 -18.79
N GLN A 459 18.90 -9.35 -18.50
CA GLN A 459 19.73 -10.14 -17.59
C GLN A 459 19.15 -10.17 -16.18
N LEU A 460 18.70 -9.03 -15.66
CA LEU A 460 18.08 -8.95 -14.34
C LEU A 460 16.76 -9.74 -14.31
N ARG A 461 15.89 -9.61 -15.32
CA ARG A 461 14.65 -10.43 -15.38
C ARG A 461 14.96 -11.94 -15.39
N GLN A 462 15.95 -12.35 -16.18
CA GLN A 462 16.37 -13.77 -16.22
C GLN A 462 16.91 -14.24 -14.87
N ALA A 463 17.77 -13.45 -14.23
CA ALA A 463 18.29 -13.75 -12.90
C ALA A 463 17.17 -13.84 -11.85
N GLN A 464 16.15 -12.98 -11.94
CA GLN A 464 14.99 -13.00 -11.05
C GLN A 464 14.18 -14.29 -11.23
N GLU A 465 13.86 -14.65 -12.48
CA GLU A 465 13.13 -15.88 -12.81
C GLU A 465 13.92 -17.13 -12.39
N GLN A 466 15.24 -17.14 -12.61
CA GLN A 466 16.11 -18.24 -12.21
C GLN A 466 16.16 -18.37 -10.69
N MET A 467 16.34 -17.26 -9.96
CA MET A 467 16.33 -17.23 -8.50
C MET A 467 15.04 -17.84 -7.93
N GLN A 468 13.88 -17.43 -8.44
CA GLN A 468 12.58 -17.96 -8.00
C GLN A 468 12.45 -19.47 -8.28
N ASN A 469 12.89 -19.91 -9.47
CA ASN A 469 12.82 -21.31 -9.87
C ASN A 469 13.77 -22.21 -9.06
N GLU A 470 15.02 -21.78 -8.86
CA GLU A 470 16.02 -22.53 -8.09
C GLU A 470 15.60 -22.67 -6.63
N GLN A 471 15.12 -21.58 -6.01
CA GLN A 471 14.56 -21.60 -4.65
C GLN A 471 13.41 -22.60 -4.53
N MET A 472 12.47 -22.58 -5.47
CA MET A 472 11.34 -23.50 -5.45
C MET A 472 11.79 -24.96 -5.59
N GLN A 473 12.76 -25.24 -6.46
CA GLN A 473 13.29 -26.59 -6.67
C GLN A 473 14.07 -27.10 -5.46
N GLU A 474 14.88 -26.25 -4.84
CA GLU A 474 15.66 -26.56 -3.64
C GLU A 474 14.72 -26.91 -2.48
N VAL A 475 13.75 -26.04 -2.17
CA VAL A 475 12.75 -26.26 -1.11
C VAL A 475 11.95 -27.54 -1.40
N ALA A 476 11.56 -27.78 -2.65
CA ALA A 476 10.88 -29.02 -3.04
C ALA A 476 11.73 -30.28 -2.83
N ALA A 477 13.05 -30.19 -3.06
CA ALA A 477 13.96 -31.30 -2.82
C ALA A 477 14.13 -31.57 -1.31
N GLU A 478 14.27 -30.52 -0.51
CA GLU A 478 14.37 -30.61 0.96
C GLU A 478 13.09 -31.21 1.56
N ILE A 479 11.90 -30.75 1.15
CA ILE A 479 10.62 -31.30 1.63
C ILE A 479 10.49 -32.78 1.25
N ARG A 480 10.81 -33.17 0.01
CA ARG A 480 10.77 -34.58 -0.41
C ARG A 480 11.70 -35.45 0.44
N ARG A 481 12.90 -34.96 0.72
CA ARG A 481 13.88 -35.65 1.56
C ARG A 481 13.35 -35.83 2.98
N ALA A 482 12.82 -34.77 3.59
CA ALA A 482 12.22 -34.81 4.90
C ALA A 482 11.04 -35.80 4.95
N MET A 483 10.14 -35.76 3.96
CA MET A 483 9.03 -36.73 3.87
C MET A 483 9.53 -38.18 3.81
N HIS A 484 10.55 -38.47 3.00
CA HIS A 484 11.13 -39.82 2.92
C HIS A 484 11.70 -40.27 4.27
N GLN A 485 12.44 -39.41 4.95
CA GLN A 485 13.02 -39.71 6.27
C GLN A 485 11.93 -39.89 7.33
N LEU A 486 10.87 -39.09 7.33
CA LEU A 486 9.75 -39.23 8.28
C LEU A 486 8.96 -40.52 8.06
N VAL A 487 8.75 -40.93 6.80
CA VAL A 487 8.13 -42.23 6.49
C VAL A 487 8.99 -43.38 6.98
N GLU A 488 10.31 -43.31 6.79
CA GLU A 488 11.24 -44.32 7.30
C GLU A 488 11.24 -44.37 8.84
N LEU A 489 11.28 -43.21 9.50
CA LEU A 489 11.16 -43.10 10.95
C LEU A 489 9.84 -43.67 11.47
N SER A 490 8.72 -43.40 10.79
CA SER A 490 7.40 -43.93 11.14
C SER A 490 7.36 -45.46 11.07
N GLN A 491 7.92 -46.06 10.01
CA GLN A 491 8.03 -47.52 9.87
C GLN A 491 8.93 -48.15 10.93
N ASN A 492 10.06 -47.51 11.26
CA ASN A 492 10.95 -47.99 12.30
C ASN A 492 10.32 -47.85 13.70
N GLN A 493 9.55 -46.78 13.93
CA GLN A 493 8.78 -46.59 15.16
C GLN A 493 7.68 -47.65 15.32
N GLU A 494 7.03 -48.06 14.22
CA GLU A 494 6.06 -49.16 14.18
C GLU A 494 6.71 -50.50 14.54
N SER A 495 7.86 -50.79 13.94
CA SER A 495 8.64 -51.99 14.25
C SER A 495 9.07 -52.04 15.72
N LEU A 496 9.55 -50.90 16.26
CA LEU A 496 9.94 -50.78 17.67
C LEU A 496 8.73 -50.95 18.61
N ASN A 497 7.58 -50.37 18.26
CA ASN A 497 6.34 -50.55 19.00
C ASN A 497 5.90 -52.03 19.03
N GLY A 498 5.97 -52.71 17.89
CA GLY A 498 5.69 -54.14 17.77
C GLY A 498 6.57 -54.99 18.68
N ARG A 499 7.88 -54.67 18.77
CA ARG A 499 8.83 -55.33 19.69
C ARG A 499 8.56 -54.99 21.15
N THR A 500 8.12 -53.77 21.45
CA THR A 500 7.77 -53.32 22.81
C THR A 500 6.53 -54.05 23.34
N ASN A 501 5.56 -54.33 22.46
CA ASN A 501 4.32 -55.05 22.77
C ASN A 501 4.49 -56.57 22.92
N GLN A 502 5.63 -57.15 22.56
CA GLN A 502 5.86 -58.60 22.70
C GLN A 502 6.18 -58.99 24.17
N PRO A 503 5.66 -60.13 24.66
CA PRO A 503 5.99 -60.63 26.00
C PRO A 503 7.50 -60.95 26.11
N ALA A 504 8.10 -60.66 27.27
CA ALA A 504 9.54 -60.68 27.48
C ALA A 504 10.22 -62.02 27.08
N GLY A 505 10.84 -62.04 25.90
CA GLY A 505 11.75 -63.07 25.42
C GLY A 505 13.22 -62.62 25.43
N ARG A 506 14.14 -63.51 25.04
CA ARG A 506 15.60 -63.28 25.05
C ARG A 506 16.06 -62.14 24.11
N ASP A 507 15.23 -61.79 23.12
CA ASP A 507 15.45 -60.76 22.08
C ASP A 507 14.84 -59.37 22.42
N SER A 508 14.26 -59.19 23.62
CA SER A 508 13.54 -57.96 24.01
C SER A 508 14.11 -57.35 25.29
N ARG A 509 15.43 -57.14 25.36
CA ARG A 509 16.02 -56.43 26.50
C ARG A 509 15.50 -54.99 26.48
N MET A 510 15.06 -54.50 27.64
CA MET A 510 14.54 -53.13 27.78
C MET A 510 15.55 -52.07 27.37
N GLN A 511 16.83 -52.37 27.62
CA GLN A 511 17.92 -51.48 27.26
C GLN A 511 18.04 -51.32 25.75
N ASP A 512 18.01 -52.42 24.98
CA ASP A 512 18.03 -52.38 23.52
C ASP A 512 16.82 -51.60 22.94
N LEU A 513 15.61 -51.77 23.51
CA LEU A 513 14.44 -51.00 23.09
C LEU A 513 14.59 -49.50 23.38
N SER A 514 15.17 -49.15 24.52
CA SER A 514 15.44 -47.76 24.88
C SER A 514 16.51 -47.13 23.99
N GLU A 515 17.57 -47.87 23.65
CA GLU A 515 18.63 -47.44 22.73
C GLU A 515 18.09 -47.23 21.30
N ASP A 516 17.22 -48.14 20.84
CA ASP A 516 16.51 -47.99 19.57
C ASP A 516 15.58 -46.76 19.58
N GLN A 517 14.83 -46.55 20.66
CA GLN A 517 13.96 -45.37 20.81
C GLN A 517 14.75 -44.06 20.77
N GLN A 518 15.90 -44.00 21.46
CA GLN A 518 16.78 -42.83 21.44
C GLN A 518 17.38 -42.60 20.03
N SER A 519 17.70 -43.67 19.31
CA SER A 519 18.19 -43.57 17.93
C SER A 519 17.13 -42.99 16.99
N LEU A 520 15.87 -43.41 17.13
CA LEU A 520 14.75 -42.83 16.37
C LEU A 520 14.50 -41.38 16.73
N MET A 521 14.54 -41.04 18.02
CA MET A 521 14.39 -39.66 18.49
C MET A 521 15.49 -38.75 17.91
N LYS A 522 16.74 -39.22 17.88
CA LYS A 522 17.84 -38.51 17.25
C LYS A 522 17.62 -38.31 15.75
N GLY A 523 17.13 -39.34 15.05
CA GLY A 523 16.77 -39.24 13.63
C GLY A 523 15.64 -38.23 13.39
N ALA A 524 14.59 -38.24 14.22
CA ALA A 524 13.50 -37.28 14.15
C ALA A 524 13.98 -35.85 14.43
N SER A 525 14.90 -35.66 15.39
CA SER A 525 15.51 -34.35 15.68
C SER A 525 16.28 -33.81 14.49
N GLN A 526 17.05 -34.65 13.79
CA GLN A 526 17.77 -34.24 12.58
C GLN A 526 16.82 -33.79 11.47
N VAL A 527 15.67 -34.46 11.32
CA VAL A 527 14.66 -34.04 10.34
C VAL A 527 13.99 -32.74 10.76
N ALA A 528 13.73 -32.56 12.06
CA ALA A 528 13.21 -31.31 12.61
C ALA A 528 14.16 -30.14 12.34
N ASP A 529 15.47 -30.30 12.61
CA ASP A 529 16.48 -29.28 12.33
C ASP A 529 16.54 -28.93 10.84
N GLN A 530 16.47 -29.95 9.97
CA GLN A 530 16.42 -29.74 8.53
C GLN A 530 15.16 -28.96 8.10
N LEU A 531 14.00 -29.28 8.66
CA LEU A 531 12.75 -28.58 8.35
C LEU A 531 12.71 -27.16 8.92
N VAL A 532 13.34 -26.91 10.07
CA VAL A 532 13.55 -25.55 10.59
C VAL A 532 14.39 -24.75 9.59
N SER A 533 15.50 -25.31 9.10
CA SER A 533 16.32 -24.67 8.06
C SER A 533 15.52 -24.42 6.77
N THR A 534 14.74 -25.39 6.29
CA THR A 534 13.85 -25.20 5.13
C THR A 534 12.80 -24.11 5.40
N SER A 535 12.31 -24.00 6.64
CA SER A 535 11.33 -22.98 7.04
C SER A 535 11.92 -21.58 7.16
N GLN A 536 13.24 -21.43 7.20
CA GLN A 536 13.94 -20.14 7.06
C GLN A 536 14.05 -19.73 5.58
N LYS A 537 13.89 -20.69 4.67
CA LYS A 537 13.99 -20.50 3.21
C LYS A 537 12.63 -20.28 2.53
N SER A 538 11.53 -20.74 3.13
CA SER A 538 10.22 -20.73 2.48
C SER A 538 9.04 -20.62 3.44
N PHE A 539 8.09 -19.75 3.09
CA PHE A 539 6.82 -19.59 3.82
C PHE A 539 5.89 -20.81 3.69
N PHE A 540 6.18 -21.75 2.79
CA PHE A 540 5.37 -22.97 2.63
C PHE A 540 5.50 -23.96 3.79
N ILE A 541 6.57 -23.89 4.59
CA ILE A 541 6.69 -24.70 5.81
C ILE A 541 5.95 -23.98 6.94
N SER A 542 4.74 -24.42 7.25
CA SER A 542 3.91 -23.73 8.24
C SER A 542 4.36 -24.06 9.69
N PRO A 543 4.05 -23.19 10.67
CA PRO A 543 4.33 -23.44 12.09
C PRO A 543 3.74 -24.76 12.61
N GLU A 544 2.59 -25.19 12.08
CA GLU A 544 1.92 -26.44 12.45
C GLU A 544 2.79 -27.67 12.17
N ILE A 545 3.59 -27.63 11.10
CA ILE A 545 4.55 -28.70 10.77
C ILE A 545 5.63 -28.80 11.86
N GLY A 546 6.12 -27.65 12.34
CA GLY A 546 7.09 -27.59 13.43
C GLY A 546 6.50 -28.09 14.76
N GLN A 547 5.26 -27.72 15.07
CA GLN A 547 4.56 -28.19 16.27
C GLN A 547 4.35 -29.70 16.28
N ALA A 548 3.92 -30.28 15.15
CA ALA A 548 3.73 -31.73 15.03
C ALA A 548 5.04 -32.52 15.25
N LEU A 549 6.18 -31.97 14.79
CA LEU A 549 7.50 -32.55 15.06
C LEU A 549 7.94 -32.38 16.51
N GLY A 550 7.67 -31.22 17.12
CA GLY A 550 7.89 -31.01 18.56
C GLY A 550 7.11 -32.01 19.40
N GLU A 551 5.83 -32.24 19.09
CA GLU A 551 5.03 -33.27 19.75
C GLU A 551 5.64 -34.66 19.53
N THR A 552 6.05 -34.99 18.31
CA THR A 552 6.72 -36.26 18.00
C THR A 552 7.94 -36.49 18.91
N LEU A 553 8.82 -35.49 19.04
CA LEU A 553 10.02 -35.57 19.88
C LEU A 553 9.66 -35.76 21.36
N ASN A 554 8.67 -35.02 21.86
CA ASN A 554 8.20 -35.15 23.24
C ASN A 554 7.61 -36.54 23.54
N ARG A 555 6.85 -37.12 22.60
CA ARG A 555 6.29 -38.48 22.71
C ARG A 555 7.40 -39.53 22.68
N MET A 556 8.39 -39.38 21.79
CA MET A 556 9.54 -40.28 21.70
C MET A 556 10.43 -40.22 22.95
N GLN A 557 10.64 -39.03 23.51
CA GLN A 557 11.36 -38.82 24.78
C GLN A 557 10.63 -39.52 25.93
N SER A 558 9.32 -39.33 26.03
CA SER A 558 8.47 -39.96 27.05
C SER A 558 8.50 -41.49 26.93
N ALA A 559 8.40 -42.02 25.70
CA ALA A 559 8.54 -43.45 25.43
C ALA A 559 9.91 -43.99 25.88
N GLY A 560 10.99 -43.25 25.63
CA GLY A 560 12.35 -43.62 26.08
C GLY A 560 12.45 -43.70 27.60
N ASN A 561 11.89 -42.72 28.31
CA ASN A 561 11.86 -42.70 29.77
C ASN A 561 11.03 -43.87 30.34
N ASP A 562 9.84 -44.12 29.79
CA ASP A 562 9.00 -45.26 30.16
C ASP A 562 9.72 -46.61 29.94
N LEU A 563 10.49 -46.74 28.85
CA LEU A 563 11.31 -47.92 28.60
C LEU A 563 12.43 -48.08 29.63
N ALA A 564 13.09 -46.98 30.03
CA ALA A 564 14.11 -46.99 31.07
C ALA A 564 13.53 -47.40 32.44
N GLU A 565 12.31 -46.95 32.74
CA GLU A 565 11.56 -47.27 33.96
C GLU A 565 10.85 -48.64 33.93
N ARG A 566 10.91 -49.34 32.80
CA ARG A 566 10.27 -50.65 32.56
C ARG A 566 8.73 -50.61 32.44
N ASN A 567 8.18 -49.46 32.11
CA ASN A 567 6.75 -49.25 31.85
C ASN A 567 6.40 -49.48 30.37
N ARG A 568 6.40 -50.74 29.92
CA ARG A 568 6.15 -51.08 28.50
C ARG A 568 4.79 -50.62 27.96
N GLY A 569 3.76 -50.65 28.80
CA GLY A 569 2.40 -50.30 28.37
C GLY A 569 2.27 -48.84 27.97
N THR A 570 2.76 -47.93 28.81
CA THR A 570 2.80 -46.49 28.51
C THR A 570 3.80 -46.16 27.41
N ALA A 571 4.99 -46.80 27.41
CA ALA A 571 5.94 -46.64 26.32
C ALA A 571 5.31 -46.96 24.95
N SER A 572 4.61 -48.09 24.85
CA SER A 572 3.93 -48.50 23.62
C SER A 572 2.86 -47.49 23.18
N GLN A 573 2.10 -46.92 24.12
CA GLN A 573 1.14 -45.88 23.80
C GLN A 573 1.82 -44.62 23.24
N GLN A 574 2.86 -44.11 23.92
CA GLN A 574 3.60 -42.94 23.48
C GLN A 574 4.25 -43.15 22.11
N GLN A 575 4.73 -44.37 21.82
CA GLN A 575 5.28 -44.74 20.52
C GLN A 575 4.23 -44.72 19.39
N MET A 576 2.98 -45.11 19.66
CA MET A 576 1.88 -45.01 18.68
C MET A 576 1.51 -43.55 18.42
N GLU A 577 1.43 -42.72 19.46
CA GLU A 577 1.14 -41.29 19.35
C GLU A 577 2.27 -40.56 18.58
N ALA A 578 3.54 -40.92 18.82
CA ALA A 578 4.67 -40.42 18.03
C ALA A 578 4.55 -40.79 16.54
N MET A 579 4.11 -42.01 16.23
CA MET A 579 3.92 -42.46 14.84
C MET A 579 2.77 -41.71 14.15
N GLU A 580 1.67 -41.44 14.86
CA GLU A 580 0.56 -40.63 14.35
C GLU A 580 1.04 -39.22 13.99
N ALA A 581 1.78 -38.58 14.88
CA ALA A 581 2.35 -37.24 14.65
C ALA A 581 3.33 -37.20 13.47
N LEU A 582 4.20 -38.22 13.32
CA LEU A 582 5.07 -38.37 12.14
C LEU A 582 4.25 -38.43 10.83
N ASN A 583 3.22 -39.27 10.79
CA ASN A 583 2.38 -39.43 9.61
C ASN A 583 1.61 -38.15 9.27
N GLN A 584 1.10 -37.44 10.28
CA GLN A 584 0.43 -36.15 10.11
C GLN A 584 1.38 -35.08 9.57
N THR A 585 2.64 -35.08 10.02
CA THR A 585 3.69 -34.19 9.50
C THR A 585 3.95 -34.47 8.02
N VAL A 586 4.05 -35.75 7.61
CA VAL A 586 4.22 -36.13 6.20
C VAL A 586 3.05 -35.64 5.33
N LEU A 587 1.81 -35.77 5.80
CA LEU A 587 0.63 -35.27 5.08
C LEU A 587 0.65 -33.74 4.93
N SER A 588 1.07 -33.03 5.98
CA SER A 588 1.18 -31.57 5.96
C SER A 588 2.28 -31.11 5.01
N LEU A 589 3.43 -31.79 4.98
CA LEU A 589 4.51 -31.54 4.01
C LEU A 589 4.08 -31.85 2.58
N GLN A 590 3.27 -32.89 2.37
CA GLN A 590 2.71 -33.19 1.06
C GLN A 590 1.76 -32.08 0.58
N GLN A 591 0.90 -31.56 1.48
CA GLN A 591 0.03 -30.43 1.19
C GLN A 591 0.83 -29.17 0.89
N ALA A 592 1.86 -28.87 1.68
CA ALA A 592 2.77 -27.75 1.43
C ALA A 592 3.43 -27.86 0.04
N MET A 593 3.90 -29.06 -0.35
CA MET A 593 4.42 -29.29 -1.71
C MET A 593 3.37 -29.13 -2.80
N ASN A 594 2.14 -29.62 -2.58
CA ASN A 594 1.07 -29.46 -3.56
C ASN A 594 0.71 -27.99 -3.76
N ASN A 595 0.65 -27.22 -2.66
CA ASN A 595 0.41 -25.78 -2.69
C ASN A 595 1.57 -25.07 -3.40
N MET A 596 2.82 -25.44 -3.11
CA MET A 596 4.00 -24.88 -3.75
C MET A 596 4.05 -25.15 -5.27
N ASN A 597 3.74 -26.38 -5.69
CA ASN A 597 3.66 -26.75 -7.10
C ASN A 597 2.48 -26.07 -7.81
N ALA A 598 1.38 -25.83 -7.09
CA ALA A 598 0.25 -25.06 -7.58
C ALA A 598 0.54 -23.55 -7.64
N SER A 599 1.51 -23.05 -6.86
CA SER A 599 1.95 -21.64 -6.87
C SER A 599 3.10 -21.33 -7.84
N GLY A 600 3.79 -22.33 -8.40
CA GLY A 600 4.78 -22.15 -9.48
C GLY A 600 4.16 -21.73 -10.82
N SER A 601 2.84 -21.86 -10.95
CA SER A 601 2.04 -20.92 -11.73
C SER A 601 1.44 -20.02 -10.69
N ALA A 602 1.76 -18.72 -10.68
CA ALA A 602 1.04 -17.83 -9.80
C ALA A 602 -0.46 -18.05 -10.07
N SER A 603 -1.16 -18.59 -9.08
CA SER A 603 -2.55 -18.34 -8.75
C SER A 603 -3.70 -18.94 -9.59
N GLY A 604 -4.52 -19.79 -8.98
CA GLY A 604 -5.92 -19.95 -9.41
C GLY A 604 -6.74 -18.65 -9.23
N MET A 605 -6.28 -17.73 -8.36
CA MET A 605 -6.95 -16.47 -8.02
C MET A 605 -6.47 -15.26 -8.85
N MET A 606 -5.18 -15.19 -9.21
CA MET A 606 -4.60 -14.15 -10.08
C MET A 606 -4.63 -14.57 -11.55
N GLU A 607 -4.64 -15.86 -11.94
CA GLU A 607 -5.04 -16.24 -13.30
C GLU A 607 -6.50 -15.83 -13.51
N MET A 608 -7.36 -16.04 -12.52
CA MET A 608 -8.73 -15.54 -12.51
C MET A 608 -8.80 -14.00 -12.50
N MET A 609 -7.99 -13.31 -11.70
CA MET A 609 -7.95 -11.84 -11.67
C MET A 609 -7.42 -11.27 -12.98
N GLN A 610 -6.36 -11.83 -13.55
CA GLN A 610 -5.80 -11.45 -14.85
C GLN A 610 -6.77 -11.77 -15.98
N GLN A 611 -7.47 -12.90 -15.92
CA GLN A 611 -8.54 -13.21 -16.87
C GLN A 611 -9.70 -12.19 -16.73
N LEU A 612 -10.14 -11.84 -15.51
CA LEU A 612 -11.16 -10.82 -15.30
C LEU A 612 -10.70 -9.41 -15.72
N GLN A 613 -9.43 -9.06 -15.49
CA GLN A 613 -8.84 -7.78 -15.89
C GLN A 613 -8.63 -7.71 -17.41
N SER A 614 -8.22 -8.81 -18.03
CA SER A 614 -8.15 -8.97 -19.48
C SER A 614 -9.55 -8.87 -20.10
N MET A 615 -10.56 -9.50 -19.49
CA MET A 615 -11.95 -9.36 -19.91
C MET A 615 -12.45 -7.91 -19.76
N ALA A 616 -12.07 -7.22 -18.69
CA ALA A 616 -12.39 -5.80 -18.51
C ALA A 616 -11.73 -4.93 -19.61
N GLN A 617 -10.46 -5.20 -19.96
CA GLN A 617 -9.78 -4.50 -21.06
C GLN A 617 -10.44 -4.79 -22.42
N GLN A 618 -10.78 -6.05 -22.70
CA GLN A 618 -11.51 -6.43 -23.91
C GLN A 618 -12.88 -5.77 -23.98
N GLN A 619 -13.60 -5.72 -22.85
CA GLN A 619 -14.88 -5.03 -22.71
C GLN A 619 -14.73 -3.52 -22.94
N ALA A 620 -13.68 -2.88 -22.44
CA ALA A 620 -13.39 -1.46 -22.69
C ALA A 620 -13.15 -1.18 -24.19
N GLY A 621 -12.39 -2.04 -24.87
CA GLY A 621 -12.19 -1.94 -26.32
C GLY A 621 -13.48 -2.15 -27.14
N LEU A 622 -14.39 -2.99 -26.67
CA LEU A 622 -15.73 -3.14 -27.27
C LEU A 622 -16.60 -1.90 -27.06
N ASN A 623 -16.50 -1.27 -25.88
CA ASN A 623 -17.18 -0.01 -25.58
C ASN A 623 -16.69 1.11 -26.51
N GLU A 624 -15.38 1.16 -26.77
CA GLU A 624 -14.77 2.16 -27.66
C GLU A 624 -15.18 1.96 -29.13
N GLN A 625 -15.11 0.72 -29.65
CA GLN A 625 -15.56 0.39 -31.01
C GLN A 625 -17.05 0.71 -31.22
N MET A 626 -17.87 0.54 -30.19
CA MET A 626 -19.29 0.90 -30.21
C MET A 626 -19.48 2.44 -30.20
N ASN A 627 -18.67 3.17 -29.45
CA ASN A 627 -18.71 4.64 -29.38
C ASN A 627 -18.29 5.31 -30.70
N GLN A 628 -17.28 4.75 -31.36
CA GLN A 628 -16.85 5.16 -32.70
C GLN A 628 -17.97 4.94 -33.74
N MET A 629 -18.67 3.80 -33.67
CA MET A 629 -19.80 3.51 -34.55
C MET A 629 -20.98 4.47 -34.36
N MET A 630 -21.25 4.90 -33.12
CA MET A 630 -22.29 5.91 -32.83
C MET A 630 -21.89 7.31 -33.30
N SER A 631 -20.60 7.65 -33.19
CA SER A 631 -20.06 8.93 -33.65
C SER A 631 -20.07 9.05 -35.18
N GLU A 632 -19.76 7.95 -35.89
CA GLU A 632 -19.90 7.86 -37.36
C GLU A 632 -21.37 7.95 -37.82
N GLY A 633 -22.32 7.54 -36.97
CA GLY A 633 -23.76 7.56 -37.26
C GLY A 633 -24.45 8.91 -37.06
N GLN A 634 -23.84 9.86 -36.36
CA GLN A 634 -24.40 11.21 -36.12
C GLN A 634 -23.94 12.28 -37.14
N GLY A 635 -23.01 11.93 -38.05
CA GLY A 635 -22.36 12.87 -38.96
C GLY A 635 -23.11 13.25 -40.24
N GLN A 636 -24.31 12.74 -40.53
CA GLN A 636 -25.07 13.16 -41.71
C GLN A 636 -26.57 13.21 -41.46
N GLY A 637 -27.17 14.31 -41.89
CA GLY A 637 -28.51 14.77 -41.54
C GLY A 637 -29.63 13.74 -41.67
N GLY A 638 -30.60 13.89 -40.77
CA GLY A 638 -31.78 13.05 -40.69
C GLY A 638 -32.58 13.03 -41.99
N GLN A 639 -32.63 11.87 -42.63
CA GLN A 639 -33.78 11.28 -43.34
C GLN A 639 -33.26 10.06 -44.13
N SER A 640 -33.18 8.90 -43.47
CA SER A 640 -33.26 7.56 -44.07
C SER A 640 -32.99 6.50 -43.00
N ARG A 641 -34.02 6.09 -42.26
CA ARG A 641 -33.93 5.08 -41.20
C ARG A 641 -34.05 3.63 -41.71
N GLU A 642 -34.06 3.40 -43.03
CA GLU A 642 -34.46 2.09 -43.59
C GLU A 642 -33.42 1.32 -44.39
N LYS A 643 -32.19 1.82 -44.60
CA LYS A 643 -31.12 1.01 -45.22
C LYS A 643 -29.78 1.20 -44.53
N MET A 644 -29.67 0.56 -43.37
CA MET A 644 -28.39 0.28 -42.74
C MET A 644 -27.47 -0.44 -43.75
N SER A 645 -26.25 0.07 -43.95
CA SER A 645 -25.34 -0.49 -44.95
C SER A 645 -24.97 -1.94 -44.59
N LEU A 646 -24.72 -2.78 -45.60
CA LEU A 646 -24.26 -4.15 -45.41
C LEU A 646 -22.97 -4.19 -44.56
N GLU A 647 -22.15 -3.15 -44.68
CA GLU A 647 -20.92 -2.95 -43.93
C GLU A 647 -21.18 -2.65 -42.44
N GLN A 648 -22.15 -1.80 -42.10
CA GLN A 648 -22.54 -1.56 -40.70
C GLN A 648 -23.13 -2.82 -40.04
N ARG A 649 -23.92 -3.60 -40.78
CA ARG A 649 -24.43 -4.90 -40.29
C ARG A 649 -23.30 -5.91 -40.05
N ALA A 650 -22.31 -5.95 -40.94
CA ALA A 650 -21.14 -6.80 -40.77
C ALA A 650 -20.29 -6.38 -39.56
N LYS A 651 -20.11 -5.07 -39.31
CA LYS A 651 -19.44 -4.54 -38.12
C LYS A 651 -20.19 -4.92 -36.82
N MET A 652 -21.52 -4.83 -36.80
CA MET A 652 -22.32 -5.25 -35.63
C MET A 652 -22.28 -6.76 -35.39
N ALA A 653 -22.36 -7.57 -36.44
CA ALA A 653 -22.22 -9.03 -36.31
C ALA A 653 -20.86 -9.41 -35.72
N ARG A 654 -19.79 -8.68 -36.08
CA ARG A 654 -18.45 -8.86 -35.48
C ARG A 654 -18.41 -8.45 -34.01
N LEU A 655 -19.04 -7.33 -33.62
CA LEU A 655 -19.12 -6.91 -32.22
C LEU A 655 -19.92 -7.91 -31.38
N ALA A 656 -21.05 -8.39 -31.88
CA ALA A 656 -21.84 -9.43 -31.22
C ALA A 656 -21.05 -10.73 -31.03
N ALA A 657 -20.26 -11.13 -32.03
CA ALA A 657 -19.40 -12.31 -31.94
C ALA A 657 -18.28 -12.15 -30.90
N LYS A 658 -17.67 -10.96 -30.80
CA LYS A 658 -16.66 -10.67 -29.77
C LYS A 658 -17.27 -10.65 -28.36
N GLN A 659 -18.46 -10.06 -28.21
CA GLN A 659 -19.19 -10.04 -26.93
C GLN A 659 -19.60 -11.46 -26.50
N GLU A 660 -20.00 -12.31 -27.44
CA GLU A 660 -20.33 -13.72 -27.16
C GLU A 660 -19.09 -14.55 -26.79
N ALA A 661 -17.92 -14.26 -27.38
CA ALA A 661 -16.67 -14.89 -26.96
C ALA A 661 -16.32 -14.53 -25.51
N LEU A 662 -16.45 -13.24 -25.15
CA LEU A 662 -16.23 -12.74 -23.79
C LEU A 662 -17.17 -13.40 -22.78
N ARG A 663 -18.48 -13.50 -23.12
CA ARG A 663 -19.49 -14.19 -22.29
C ARG A 663 -19.10 -15.64 -22.02
N LYS A 664 -18.66 -16.38 -23.05
CA LYS A 664 -18.24 -17.78 -22.91
C LYS A 664 -16.98 -17.95 -22.06
N SER A 665 -16.02 -17.04 -22.17
CA SER A 665 -14.83 -17.06 -21.30
C SER A 665 -15.21 -16.80 -19.84
N LEU A 666 -16.16 -15.89 -19.59
CA LEU A 666 -16.69 -15.65 -18.24
C LEU A 666 -17.47 -16.86 -17.70
N GLU A 667 -18.29 -17.51 -18.54
CA GLU A 667 -19.03 -18.73 -18.22
C GLU A 667 -18.10 -19.91 -17.89
N GLN A 668 -16.98 -20.04 -18.61
CA GLN A 668 -15.96 -21.06 -18.33
C GLN A 668 -15.26 -20.80 -16.99
N LEU A 669 -14.83 -19.57 -16.74
CA LEU A 669 -14.20 -19.15 -15.49
C LEU A 669 -15.12 -19.44 -14.29
N GLN A 670 -16.42 -19.21 -14.43
CA GLN A 670 -17.42 -19.50 -13.40
C GLN A 670 -17.63 -21.01 -13.16
N ARG A 671 -17.54 -21.84 -14.22
CA ARG A 671 -17.66 -23.30 -14.10
C ARG A 671 -16.45 -23.91 -13.40
N GLU A 672 -15.26 -23.40 -13.65
CA GLU A 672 -14.01 -23.79 -12.99
C GLU A 672 -14.04 -23.42 -11.49
N GLN A 673 -14.81 -22.40 -11.10
CA GLN A 673 -14.95 -21.93 -9.72
C GLN A 673 -15.91 -22.75 -8.84
N ASN A 674 -16.94 -23.41 -9.40
CA ASN A 674 -18.03 -24.04 -8.61
C ASN A 674 -17.59 -25.16 -7.64
N GLN A 675 -16.31 -25.51 -7.59
CA GLN A 675 -15.71 -26.41 -6.60
C GLN A 675 -15.31 -25.72 -5.28
N HIS A 676 -15.24 -24.38 -5.21
CA HIS A 676 -14.75 -23.64 -4.03
C HIS A 676 -15.79 -22.75 -3.32
N GLY A 677 -17.08 -22.84 -3.68
CA GLY A 677 -18.16 -22.06 -3.05
C GLY A 677 -18.37 -20.66 -3.68
N GLN A 678 -19.52 -20.04 -3.40
CA GLN A 678 -19.96 -18.75 -3.96
C GLN A 678 -19.03 -17.59 -3.54
N LEU A 679 -17.87 -17.46 -4.19
CA LEU A 679 -16.83 -16.48 -3.83
C LEU A 679 -16.87 -15.18 -4.66
N LEU A 680 -17.52 -15.13 -5.82
CA LEU A 680 -17.38 -14.02 -6.78
C LEU A 680 -18.69 -13.26 -7.03
N GLY A 681 -19.14 -12.43 -6.06
CA GLY A 681 -20.23 -11.47 -6.28
C GLY A 681 -21.43 -12.03 -7.06
N ARG A 682 -22.04 -11.24 -7.95
CA ARG A 682 -23.07 -11.71 -8.88
C ARG A 682 -22.54 -11.72 -10.32
N LEU A 683 -21.52 -12.53 -10.62
CA LEU A 683 -21.04 -12.71 -12.01
C LEU A 683 -22.16 -13.20 -12.95
N ASP A 684 -23.18 -13.90 -12.41
CA ASP A 684 -24.43 -14.25 -13.11
C ASP A 684 -25.17 -13.04 -13.68
N GLU A 685 -25.07 -11.87 -13.04
CA GLU A 685 -25.68 -10.64 -13.57
C GLU A 685 -24.88 -10.06 -14.72
N VAL A 686 -23.56 -10.14 -14.66
CA VAL A 686 -22.66 -9.69 -15.72
C VAL A 686 -22.90 -10.53 -16.98
N GLU A 687 -23.00 -11.85 -16.85
CA GLU A 687 -23.29 -12.75 -17.96
C GLU A 687 -24.66 -12.44 -18.60
N ARG A 688 -25.69 -12.15 -17.79
CA ARG A 688 -27.02 -11.77 -18.27
C ARG A 688 -27.01 -10.44 -19.01
N GLU A 689 -26.28 -9.44 -18.50
CA GLU A 689 -26.11 -8.16 -19.19
C GLU A 689 -25.37 -8.33 -20.53
N MET A 690 -24.39 -9.24 -20.61
CA MET A 690 -23.71 -9.59 -21.86
C MET A 690 -24.68 -10.26 -22.85
N GLU A 691 -25.53 -11.19 -22.40
CA GLU A 691 -26.51 -11.88 -23.26
C GLU A 691 -27.53 -10.89 -23.88
N GLU A 692 -28.02 -9.95 -23.07
CA GLU A 692 -28.93 -8.92 -23.57
C GLU A 692 -28.24 -7.94 -24.53
N THR A 693 -26.96 -7.63 -24.30
CA THR A 693 -26.14 -6.81 -25.19
C THR A 693 -25.97 -7.49 -26.56
N ILE A 694 -25.73 -8.80 -26.58
CA ILE A 694 -25.61 -9.61 -27.80
C ILE A 694 -26.93 -9.63 -28.58
N LYS A 695 -28.07 -9.82 -27.89
CA LYS A 695 -29.40 -9.77 -28.50
C LYS A 695 -29.68 -8.41 -29.14
N ALA A 696 -29.35 -7.31 -28.46
CA ALA A 696 -29.51 -5.96 -29.00
C ALA A 696 -28.64 -5.71 -30.24
N LEU A 697 -27.39 -6.17 -30.23
CA LEU A 697 -26.48 -6.08 -31.38
C LEU A 697 -26.99 -6.90 -32.58
N GLN A 698 -27.51 -8.11 -32.36
CA GLN A 698 -28.09 -8.96 -33.41
C GLN A 698 -29.39 -8.37 -33.98
N GLN A 699 -30.18 -7.70 -33.14
CA GLN A 699 -31.42 -7.01 -33.53
C GLN A 699 -31.15 -5.63 -34.15
N ASN A 700 -29.88 -5.24 -34.32
CA ASN A 700 -29.45 -3.96 -34.87
C ASN A 700 -29.93 -2.74 -34.05
N GLN A 701 -30.05 -2.90 -32.72
CA GLN A 701 -30.52 -1.88 -31.80
C GLN A 701 -29.33 -1.26 -31.06
N VAL A 702 -28.63 -0.33 -31.71
CA VAL A 702 -27.60 0.49 -31.05
C VAL A 702 -28.24 1.76 -30.53
N ASN A 703 -28.39 1.86 -29.21
CA ASN A 703 -29.00 3.00 -28.53
C ASN A 703 -28.17 3.38 -27.27
N PRO A 704 -28.41 4.56 -26.66
CA PRO A 704 -27.69 4.98 -25.45
C PRO A 704 -27.81 3.99 -24.28
N GLN A 705 -28.93 3.25 -24.19
CA GLN A 705 -29.15 2.24 -23.15
C GLN A 705 -28.21 1.04 -23.31
N LEU A 706 -27.83 0.68 -24.54
CA LEU A 706 -26.84 -0.37 -24.82
C LEU A 706 -25.44 0.06 -24.34
N MET A 707 -25.08 1.34 -24.52
CA MET A 707 -23.81 1.88 -24.04
C MET A 707 -23.72 1.89 -22.51
N GLU A 708 -24.80 2.24 -21.83
CA GLU A 708 -24.88 2.23 -20.37
C GLU A 708 -24.76 0.80 -19.80
N ARG A 709 -25.28 -0.21 -20.51
CA ARG A 709 -25.10 -1.63 -20.16
C ARG A 709 -23.65 -2.08 -20.35
N GLN A 710 -23.05 -1.73 -21.48
CA GLN A 710 -21.64 -1.97 -21.78
C GLN A 710 -20.68 -1.34 -20.75
N GLN A 711 -21.01 -0.16 -20.20
CA GLN A 711 -20.26 0.47 -19.10
C GLN A 711 -20.48 -0.22 -17.76
N ARG A 712 -21.70 -0.71 -17.47
CA ARG A 712 -21.99 -1.49 -16.25
C ARG A 712 -21.27 -2.84 -16.24
N ILE A 713 -21.22 -3.54 -17.37
CA ILE A 713 -20.46 -4.78 -17.53
C ILE A 713 -18.99 -4.51 -17.18
N LEU A 714 -18.40 -3.44 -17.72
CA LEU A 714 -17.02 -3.04 -17.43
C LEU A 714 -16.80 -2.73 -15.94
N SER A 715 -17.66 -1.91 -15.34
CA SER A 715 -17.57 -1.56 -13.91
C SER A 715 -17.63 -2.80 -13.03
N ARG A 716 -18.55 -3.73 -13.31
CA ARG A 716 -18.72 -4.95 -12.51
C ARG A 716 -17.56 -5.93 -12.67
N LEU A 717 -16.93 -6.00 -13.84
CA LEU A 717 -15.71 -6.79 -14.04
C LEU A 717 -14.54 -6.19 -13.24
N LEU A 718 -14.41 -4.86 -13.21
CA LEU A 718 -13.41 -4.16 -12.40
C LEU A 718 -13.68 -4.29 -10.89
N ASP A 719 -14.94 -4.19 -10.47
CA ASP A 719 -15.34 -4.36 -9.07
C ASP A 719 -15.16 -5.81 -8.60
N ALA A 720 -15.42 -6.80 -9.45
CA ALA A 720 -15.14 -8.21 -9.15
C ALA A 720 -13.64 -8.45 -8.97
N SER A 721 -12.80 -7.84 -9.81
CA SER A 721 -11.34 -7.85 -9.66
C SER A 721 -10.88 -7.19 -8.35
N ARG A 722 -11.48 -6.06 -7.96
CA ARG A 722 -11.17 -5.35 -6.71
C ARG A 722 -11.66 -6.06 -5.44
N SER A 723 -12.88 -6.59 -5.45
CA SER A 723 -13.47 -7.28 -4.30
C SER A 723 -12.71 -8.55 -3.91
N MET A 724 -12.00 -9.16 -4.86
CA MET A 724 -11.10 -10.28 -4.60
C MET A 724 -9.85 -9.84 -3.82
N ARG A 725 -9.35 -8.62 -4.03
CA ARG A 725 -8.23 -8.04 -3.26
C ARG A 725 -8.61 -7.68 -1.82
N GLU A 726 -9.85 -7.23 -1.60
CA GLU A 726 -10.30 -6.76 -0.29
C GLU A 726 -10.60 -7.89 0.72
N ARG A 727 -10.81 -9.14 0.29
CA ARG A 727 -11.25 -10.23 1.18
C ARG A 727 -10.15 -10.99 1.91
N ASP A 728 -8.89 -10.88 1.49
CA ASP A 728 -7.74 -11.33 2.30
C ASP A 728 -7.47 -10.41 3.50
N ARG A 729 -8.17 -9.27 3.59
CA ARG A 729 -8.23 -8.44 4.79
C ARG A 729 -9.22 -9.07 5.77
N ASN A 730 -8.67 -9.78 6.75
CA ASN A 730 -9.43 -10.32 7.87
C ASN A 730 -10.18 -9.19 8.59
N ASN A 731 -11.51 -9.12 8.48
CA ASN A 731 -12.36 -8.25 9.30
C ASN A 731 -12.44 -8.77 10.74
N LYS A 732 -11.30 -8.84 11.45
CA LYS A 732 -11.31 -9.03 12.90
C LYS A 732 -11.66 -7.69 13.55
N ARG A 733 -12.94 -7.52 13.88
CA ARG A 733 -13.41 -6.47 14.79
C ARG A 733 -12.63 -6.61 16.11
N LYS A 734 -11.62 -5.75 16.34
CA LYS A 734 -10.96 -5.63 17.65
C LYS A 734 -12.00 -5.08 18.64
N ALA A 735 -12.68 -5.97 19.36
CA ALA A 735 -13.52 -5.59 20.49
C ALA A 735 -12.59 -5.42 21.70
N MET A 736 -12.18 -4.18 21.97
CA MET A 736 -11.59 -3.86 23.27
C MET A 736 -12.73 -3.86 24.31
N PRO A 737 -12.67 -4.67 25.38
CA PRO A 737 -13.57 -4.50 26.51
C PRO A 737 -13.31 -3.11 27.12
N GLY A 738 -14.37 -2.36 27.43
CA GLY A 738 -14.25 -1.01 27.95
C GLY A 738 -13.50 -1.00 29.28
N GLU A 739 -12.27 -0.48 29.29
CA GLU A 739 -11.58 -0.14 30.52
C GLU A 739 -12.32 1.02 31.20
N ASN A 740 -12.61 0.83 32.50
CA ASN A 740 -13.14 1.88 33.35
C ASN A 740 -12.00 2.89 33.61
N LEU A 741 -11.87 3.89 32.74
CA LEU A 741 -10.92 5.00 32.89
C LEU A 741 -11.40 5.98 33.98
N THR A 742 -11.49 5.53 35.23
CA THR A 742 -11.62 6.44 36.38
C THR A 742 -10.26 7.08 36.63
N GLY A 743 -10.02 8.23 36.00
CA GLY A 743 -8.82 9.02 36.23
C GLY A 743 -8.16 9.63 35.00
N ARG A 744 -8.85 9.75 33.85
CA ARG A 744 -8.33 10.62 32.79
C ARG A 744 -8.26 12.07 33.31
N PRO A 745 -7.09 12.72 33.36
CA PRO A 745 -7.08 14.18 33.36
C PRO A 745 -7.91 14.62 32.14
N SER A 746 -8.70 15.67 32.30
CA SER A 746 -9.44 16.24 31.15
C SER A 746 -8.47 16.38 29.98
N PRO A 747 -8.90 16.06 28.75
CA PRO A 747 -8.05 16.22 27.57
C PRO A 747 -7.35 17.57 27.65
N GLY A 748 -6.04 17.58 27.44
CA GLY A 748 -5.29 18.82 27.33
C GLY A 748 -5.95 19.73 26.29
N PRO A 749 -5.74 21.06 26.38
CA PRO A 749 -6.28 21.98 25.38
C PRO A 749 -5.92 21.52 23.97
N LEU A 750 -6.89 21.60 23.06
CA LEU A 750 -6.73 21.19 21.66
C LEU A 750 -5.40 21.70 21.07
N PRO A 751 -4.66 20.87 20.32
CA PRO A 751 -3.44 21.28 19.63
C PRO A 751 -3.68 22.56 18.82
N GLY A 752 -2.71 23.48 18.82
CA GLY A 752 -2.88 24.82 18.21
C GLY A 752 -3.31 24.79 16.73
N GLU A 753 -2.93 23.74 16.00
CA GLU A 753 -3.28 23.50 14.59
C GLU A 753 -4.79 23.23 14.40
N LEU A 754 -5.45 22.58 15.37
CA LEU A 754 -6.91 22.39 15.37
C LEU A 754 -7.65 23.65 15.83
N MET A 755 -7.01 24.55 16.59
CA MET A 755 -7.56 25.87 16.92
C MET A 755 -7.43 26.90 15.79
N GLU A 756 -6.53 26.70 14.81
CA GLU A 756 -6.46 27.56 13.62
C GLU A 756 -7.68 27.40 12.72
N PHE A 757 -8.23 26.19 12.62
CA PHE A 757 -9.45 25.89 11.85
C PHE A 757 -10.70 26.58 12.45
N ASP A 758 -10.69 26.86 13.75
CA ASP A 758 -11.80 27.53 14.45
C ASP A 758 -11.72 29.06 14.31
N ARG A 759 -10.51 29.62 14.10
CA ARG A 759 -10.35 31.07 13.81
C ARG A 759 -10.92 31.45 12.45
N THR A 760 -10.76 30.60 11.44
CA THR A 760 -11.28 30.85 10.08
C THR A 760 -12.81 30.75 10.04
N LEU A 761 -13.39 29.73 10.68
CA LEU A 761 -14.85 29.60 10.80
C LEU A 761 -15.45 30.76 11.61
N ARG A 762 -14.77 31.21 12.67
CA ARG A 762 -15.13 32.37 13.48
C ARG A 762 -15.06 33.69 12.71
N ASP A 763 -14.02 33.89 11.91
CA ASP A 763 -13.87 35.09 11.06
C ASP A 763 -14.90 35.11 9.93
N ASP A 764 -15.24 33.94 9.36
CA ASP A 764 -16.28 33.81 8.35
C ASP A 764 -17.68 34.08 8.93
N ILE A 765 -17.97 33.63 10.16
CA ILE A 765 -19.23 33.94 10.85
C ILE A 765 -19.31 35.43 11.21
N LEU A 766 -18.25 36.03 11.77
CA LEU A 766 -18.21 37.47 12.08
C LEU A 766 -18.27 38.36 10.82
N ARG A 767 -17.79 37.87 9.67
CA ARG A 767 -17.94 38.54 8.37
C ARG A 767 -19.36 38.39 7.82
N SER A 768 -19.97 37.22 7.91
CA SER A 768 -21.35 36.96 7.44
C SER A 768 -22.41 37.77 8.21
N VAL A 769 -22.18 38.03 9.50
CA VAL A 769 -23.06 38.88 10.34
C VAL A 769 -22.98 40.36 9.94
N ARG A 770 -21.90 40.75 9.24
CA ARG A 770 -21.63 42.13 8.81
C ARG A 770 -22.32 42.51 7.50
N ASP A 771 -22.95 41.56 6.82
CA ASP A 771 -23.60 41.74 5.51
C ASP A 771 -25.05 42.25 5.63
N GLY A 772 -25.44 42.80 6.79
CA GLY A 772 -26.71 43.51 6.97
C GLY A 772 -27.96 42.62 7.03
N THR A 773 -27.77 41.30 7.13
CA THR A 773 -28.83 40.27 7.17
C THR A 773 -29.66 40.30 8.45
N TYR A 774 -29.16 40.96 9.51
CA TYR A 774 -29.83 41.05 10.80
C TYR A 774 -30.06 42.52 11.19
N PRO A 775 -31.19 42.85 11.86
CA PRO A 775 -31.38 44.17 12.46
C PRO A 775 -30.24 44.50 13.44
N GLN A 776 -29.87 45.78 13.52
CA GLN A 776 -28.69 46.27 14.25
C GLN A 776 -28.63 45.80 15.72
N GLU A 777 -29.80 45.64 16.36
CA GLU A 777 -29.97 45.14 17.73
C GLU A 777 -29.52 43.67 17.90
N TYR A 778 -29.75 42.82 16.89
CA TYR A 778 -29.31 41.43 16.88
C TYR A 778 -27.83 41.31 16.51
N GLU A 779 -27.32 42.22 15.67
CA GLU A 779 -25.90 42.27 15.32
C GLU A 779 -25.02 42.56 16.55
N GLU A 780 -25.48 43.46 17.44
CA GLU A 780 -24.81 43.75 18.71
C GLU A 780 -24.85 42.55 19.67
N LEU A 781 -25.97 41.83 19.76
CA LEU A 781 -26.12 40.62 20.58
C LEU A 781 -25.23 39.47 20.10
N ILE A 782 -25.14 39.24 18.78
CA ILE A 782 -24.28 38.22 18.18
C ILE A 782 -22.80 38.56 18.45
N ARG A 783 -22.41 39.83 18.28
CA ARG A 783 -21.06 40.29 18.62
C ARG A 783 -20.75 40.16 20.11
N ALA A 784 -21.71 40.45 20.98
CA ALA A 784 -21.55 40.31 22.43
C ALA A 784 -21.39 38.83 22.83
N TYR A 785 -22.18 37.92 22.23
CA TYR A 785 -22.09 36.48 22.46
C TYR A 785 -20.72 35.90 22.06
N PHE A 786 -20.22 36.23 20.86
CA PHE A 786 -18.91 35.75 20.40
C PHE A 786 -17.72 36.45 21.09
N ARG A 787 -17.88 37.67 21.62
CA ARG A 787 -16.90 38.30 22.52
C ARG A 787 -16.85 37.63 23.90
N ALA A 788 -18.01 37.27 24.47
CA ALA A 788 -18.08 36.55 25.74
C ALA A 788 -17.43 35.16 25.66
N LEU A 789 -17.58 34.47 24.51
CA LEU A 789 -16.87 33.23 24.20
C LEU A 789 -15.34 33.40 24.08
N SER A 790 -14.85 34.63 23.83
CA SER A 790 -13.41 34.91 23.70
C SER A 790 -12.72 35.38 24.96
N ASP A 791 -13.50 35.87 25.93
CA ASP A 791 -13.00 36.33 27.24
C ASP A 791 -13.07 35.25 28.32
N ALA A 792 -13.39 33.99 27.96
CA ALA A 792 -13.26 32.87 28.88
C ALA A 792 -11.78 32.74 29.33
N PRO A 793 -11.48 32.88 30.63
CA PRO A 793 -10.11 33.03 31.10
C PRO A 793 -9.32 31.74 30.83
N ARG A 794 -8.14 31.91 30.24
CA ARG A 794 -7.11 30.87 30.19
C ARG A 794 -6.61 30.67 31.63
N GLU A 795 -7.07 29.63 32.30
CA GLU A 795 -6.38 29.16 33.51
C GLU A 795 -5.03 28.56 33.06
N ASN A 796 -3.97 29.02 33.74
CA ASN A 796 -2.56 28.69 33.49
C ASN A 796 -2.26 27.20 33.60
#